data_AF-A0A485MQT1-F1
#
_entry.id   AF-A0A485MQT1-F1
#
_cell.length_a   1.000
_cell.length_b   1.000
_cell.length_c   1.000
_cell.angle_alpha   90.00
_cell.angle_beta   90.00
_cell.angle_gamma   90.00
#
_symmetry.space_group_name_H-M   'P 1'
#
loop_
_entity.id
_entity.type
_entity.pdbx_description
1 polymer ?
#
loop_
_entity_poly.entity_id
_entity_poly.type
_entity_poly.pdbx_seq_one_letter_code
_entity_poly.pdbx_strand_id
1 'polypeptide(L)'
;MIHELLLALSGYPGSIFTWNKRSGLQVSQDFPFLHPSETSVLNRLCRLGTDYIRFTEFIEQYTGHVQQQDHHPSQQGQGGLHGIYLRAFCTGLDSVLQPYRQALLDLEQEFLADPHLSISHVNYSLDQFQLLFPSVMVVVEQIKSQKIHGCQILETVYKHSCGGLPPVRSALEKILAVCHGVMYKQLSAWMLHGLLLDQHEEFFIKQGPSSGNVSAQPEEDEEDLGIGGLTGKQLRELQDLRLIEEENMLAPSLKQFSLRVEILPSYIPVRVAEKILFVGESVQMFENQNVNLTRKGSILKNQEDTFAAELHRLKQQPLFSLVDFEQVVDRIRSTVAEHLWKLMVEESDLLGQLKIIKDFYLLGRGELFQAFIDTAQHMLKTPPTAVTEHDVNVAFQQSAHKVLLDDDNLLPLLHLTIEYHGKDHKDAAQAREGPSRETSPREAPASGWAALGLSYKVQWPLHILFTPAVLEKYNVVFKYLLSVRRVQAELQHCWALQMQRKHLKSNQTDAVKWRLRNHMAFLVDNLQYYLQVDVLESQFSQLLHQINSTRDFESIRLAHDHFLSNLLAQSFILLKPVFHCLNEILDLCHSFCSLVSQNLGPLDERGAAQLSILVKGFSRQSSLLFKILSSVRNHQINSDLAQLLLRLDYNKYYTQAGGTLGSFGM
;
A
#
# COMPACT_ATOMS: atom_id res chain seq x y z
N MET A 1 14.68 -66.00 -8.00
CA MET A 1 14.77 -64.73 -8.75
C MET A 1 13.58 -63.82 -8.51
N ILE A 2 12.33 -64.32 -8.56
CA ILE A 2 11.13 -63.50 -8.30
C ILE A 2 11.12 -62.92 -6.87
N HIS A 3 11.49 -63.70 -5.85
CA HIS A 3 11.65 -63.20 -4.49
C HIS A 3 12.65 -62.03 -4.39
N GLU A 4 13.84 -62.17 -4.97
CA GLU A 4 14.85 -61.10 -5.05
C GLU A 4 14.33 -59.88 -5.84
N LEU A 5 13.50 -60.08 -6.86
CA LEU A 5 12.88 -59.00 -7.63
C LEU A 5 11.86 -58.22 -6.78
N LEU A 6 11.00 -58.91 -6.01
CA LEU A 6 10.03 -58.27 -5.12
C LEU A 6 10.72 -57.50 -3.98
N LEU A 7 11.83 -58.04 -3.44
CA LEU A 7 12.68 -57.33 -2.47
C LEU A 7 13.31 -56.08 -3.08
N ALA A 8 13.86 -56.20 -4.30
CA ALA A 8 14.46 -55.09 -5.02
C ALA A 8 13.44 -53.98 -5.34
N LEU A 9 12.22 -54.35 -5.73
CA LEU A 9 11.10 -53.42 -5.95
C LEU A 9 10.60 -52.77 -4.65
N SER A 10 10.68 -53.49 -3.53
CA SER A 10 10.39 -52.95 -2.19
C SER A 10 11.48 -52.01 -1.66
N GLY A 11 12.58 -51.84 -2.40
CA GLY A 11 13.67 -50.92 -2.06
C GLY A 11 14.86 -51.56 -1.35
N TYR A 12 14.94 -52.89 -1.26
CA TYR A 12 16.05 -53.61 -0.66
C TYR A 12 16.96 -54.21 -1.75
N PRO A 13 18.16 -53.63 -1.99
CA PRO A 13 19.09 -54.16 -2.98
C PRO A 13 19.63 -55.53 -2.56
N GLY A 14 19.85 -56.40 -3.56
CA GLY A 14 20.38 -57.75 -3.36
C GLY A 14 21.67 -58.00 -4.11
N SER A 15 22.09 -59.26 -4.17
CA SER A 15 23.26 -59.69 -4.97
C SER A 15 22.93 -59.84 -6.46
N ILE A 16 21.66 -60.13 -6.79
CA ILE A 16 21.16 -60.23 -8.17
C ILE A 16 20.81 -58.84 -8.72
N PHE A 17 20.14 -58.02 -7.90
CA PHE A 17 19.73 -56.66 -8.21
C PHE A 17 20.54 -55.67 -7.39
N THR A 18 21.64 -55.18 -7.97
CA THR A 18 22.57 -54.29 -7.29
C THR A 18 22.10 -52.83 -7.38
N TRP A 19 22.33 -52.05 -6.32
CA TRP A 19 22.05 -50.62 -6.28
C TRP A 19 23.30 -49.79 -6.57
N ASN A 20 23.19 -48.86 -7.52
CA ASN A 20 24.21 -47.86 -7.80
C ASN A 20 23.61 -46.46 -7.64
N LYS A 21 24.28 -45.59 -6.89
CA LYS A 21 23.83 -44.20 -6.66
C LYS A 21 23.64 -43.39 -7.96
N ARG A 22 24.37 -43.71 -9.04
CA ARG A 22 24.28 -42.98 -10.32
C ARG A 22 23.26 -43.57 -11.28
N SER A 23 23.26 -44.88 -11.45
CA SER A 23 22.43 -45.57 -12.45
C SER A 23 21.17 -46.23 -11.89
N GLY A 24 20.98 -46.21 -10.57
CA GLY A 24 19.86 -46.85 -9.89
C GLY A 24 20.06 -48.35 -9.72
N LEU A 25 18.94 -49.06 -9.62
CA LEU A 25 18.88 -50.51 -9.51
C LEU A 25 19.17 -51.15 -10.87
N GLN A 26 20.05 -52.16 -10.90
CA GLN A 26 20.43 -52.86 -12.13
C GLN A 26 20.53 -54.37 -11.91
N VAL A 27 20.19 -55.13 -12.95
CA VAL A 27 20.41 -56.58 -12.99
C VAL A 27 21.87 -56.84 -13.30
N SER A 28 22.52 -57.74 -12.54
CA SER A 28 23.84 -58.23 -12.88
C SER A 28 23.84 -58.92 -14.26
N GLN A 29 24.80 -58.60 -15.13
CA GLN A 29 24.78 -59.03 -16.54
C GLN A 29 25.20 -60.48 -16.79
N ASP A 30 25.53 -61.24 -15.74
CA ASP A 30 26.22 -62.54 -15.84
C ASP A 30 25.32 -63.76 -15.57
N PHE A 31 24.06 -63.76 -16.02
CA PHE A 31 23.17 -64.92 -15.86
C PHE A 31 22.94 -65.67 -17.19
N PRO A 32 23.50 -66.89 -17.37
CA PRO A 32 23.38 -67.65 -18.62
C PRO A 32 21.98 -68.22 -18.87
N PHE A 33 21.07 -68.15 -17.88
CA PHE A 33 19.72 -68.72 -17.96
C PHE A 33 18.63 -67.69 -18.28
N LEU A 34 18.96 -66.40 -18.40
CA LEU A 34 18.00 -65.36 -18.78
C LEU A 34 18.13 -65.00 -20.25
N HIS A 35 17.00 -64.96 -20.95
CA HIS A 35 16.97 -64.44 -22.31
C HIS A 35 17.25 -62.92 -22.29
N PRO A 36 17.92 -62.35 -23.31
CA PRO A 36 18.14 -60.91 -23.40
C PRO A 36 16.86 -60.06 -23.25
N SER A 37 15.73 -60.57 -23.74
CA SER A 37 14.41 -59.93 -23.58
C SER A 37 13.93 -59.89 -22.12
N GLU A 38 14.15 -60.95 -21.35
CA GLU A 38 13.80 -60.99 -19.93
C GLU A 38 14.67 -60.03 -19.12
N THR A 39 15.96 -59.96 -19.46
CA THR A 39 16.88 -58.96 -18.90
C THR A 39 16.41 -57.53 -19.17
N SER A 40 15.87 -57.26 -20.36
CA SER A 40 15.29 -55.95 -20.71
C SER A 40 14.05 -55.63 -19.85
N VAL A 41 13.14 -56.59 -19.65
CA VAL A 41 11.95 -56.42 -18.79
C VAL A 41 12.36 -56.22 -17.33
N LEU A 42 13.32 -56.99 -16.82
CA LEU A 42 13.84 -56.82 -15.46
C LEU A 42 14.49 -55.45 -15.27
N ASN A 43 15.24 -54.94 -16.26
CA ASN A 43 15.77 -53.58 -16.22
C ASN A 43 14.67 -52.51 -16.25
N ARG A 44 13.55 -52.73 -16.97
CA ARG A 44 12.37 -51.85 -16.92
C ARG A 44 11.75 -51.84 -15.52
N LEU A 45 11.61 -52.99 -14.88
CA LEU A 45 11.12 -53.10 -13.49
C LEU A 45 12.10 -52.47 -12.48
N CYS A 46 13.40 -52.61 -12.68
CA CYS A 46 14.42 -51.98 -11.83
C CYS A 46 14.34 -50.45 -11.86
N ARG A 47 13.93 -49.83 -12.99
CA ARG A 47 13.67 -48.37 -13.03
C ARG A 47 12.53 -47.99 -12.09
N LEU A 48 11.47 -48.78 -12.03
CA LEU A 48 10.36 -48.56 -11.09
C LEU A 48 10.82 -48.63 -9.64
N GLY A 49 11.60 -49.65 -9.28
CA GLY A 49 12.22 -49.77 -7.95
C GLY A 49 13.19 -48.62 -7.64
N THR A 50 13.90 -48.12 -8.65
CA THR A 50 14.78 -46.95 -8.50
C THR A 50 14.01 -45.69 -8.15
N ASP A 51 12.89 -45.45 -8.84
CA ASP A 51 12.04 -44.31 -8.55
C ASP A 51 11.42 -44.44 -7.16
N TYR A 52 10.98 -45.64 -6.76
CA TYR A 52 10.46 -45.92 -5.42
C TYR A 52 11.48 -45.63 -4.30
N ILE A 53 12.73 -46.08 -4.44
CA ILE A 53 13.80 -45.80 -3.48
C ILE A 53 14.02 -44.29 -3.37
N ARG A 54 14.10 -43.58 -4.50
CA ARG A 54 14.29 -42.12 -4.53
C ARG A 54 13.11 -41.35 -3.91
N PHE A 55 11.88 -41.83 -4.09
CA PHE A 55 10.72 -41.24 -3.41
C PHE A 55 10.79 -41.46 -1.90
N THR A 56 11.16 -42.66 -1.46
CA THR A 56 11.27 -43.00 -0.04
C THR A 56 12.39 -42.19 0.63
N GLU A 57 13.57 -42.11 0.02
CA GLU A 57 14.67 -41.25 0.47
C GLU A 57 14.22 -39.78 0.58
N PHE A 58 13.45 -39.29 -0.39
CA PHE A 58 12.92 -37.93 -0.38
C PHE A 58 11.89 -37.71 0.76
N ILE A 59 10.98 -38.65 0.98
CA ILE A 59 9.98 -38.56 2.05
C ILE A 59 10.68 -38.58 3.42
N GLU A 60 11.61 -39.52 3.65
CA GLU A 60 12.34 -39.65 4.91
C GLU A 60 13.14 -38.39 5.24
N GLN A 61 13.80 -37.80 4.23
CA GLN A 61 14.60 -36.59 4.40
C GLN A 61 13.77 -35.40 4.91
N TYR A 62 12.53 -35.22 4.45
CA TYR A 62 11.74 -34.02 4.76
C TYR A 62 10.63 -34.25 5.81
N THR A 63 10.31 -35.50 6.14
CA THR A 63 9.34 -35.84 7.21
C THR A 63 9.99 -36.20 8.55
N GLY A 64 11.23 -36.71 8.57
CA GLY A 64 11.92 -37.21 9.78
C GLY A 64 12.41 -36.14 10.77
N HIS A 65 12.48 -34.86 10.38
CA HIS A 65 13.02 -33.76 11.21
C HIS A 65 12.06 -33.26 12.32
N VAL A 66 11.18 -34.10 12.87
CA VAL A 66 10.16 -33.69 13.87
C VAL A 66 10.63 -33.84 15.32
N GLN A 67 11.75 -34.50 15.63
CA GLN A 67 12.12 -34.79 17.04
C GLN A 67 13.33 -34.05 17.64
N GLN A 68 14.01 -33.12 16.95
CA GLN A 68 15.23 -32.50 17.50
C GLN A 68 15.28 -30.95 17.47
N GLN A 69 14.14 -30.27 17.34
CA GLN A 69 14.12 -28.80 17.26
C GLN A 69 13.46 -28.09 18.45
N ASP A 70 13.47 -28.68 19.66
CA ASP A 70 12.97 -27.96 20.84
C ASP A 70 14.03 -27.11 21.58
N HIS A 71 15.33 -27.23 21.32
CA HIS A 71 16.32 -26.34 21.96
C HIS A 71 17.55 -26.10 21.06
N HIS A 72 17.57 -25.00 20.31
CA HIS A 72 18.73 -24.10 20.07
C HIS A 72 18.51 -23.25 18.80
N PRO A 73 18.27 -21.93 18.91
CA PRO A 73 18.16 -21.02 17.78
C PRO A 73 19.54 -20.47 17.41
N SER A 74 20.40 -21.28 16.79
CA SER A 74 21.67 -20.77 16.27
C SER A 74 22.30 -21.75 15.28
N GLN A 75 21.72 -21.85 14.08
CA GLN A 75 22.38 -22.24 12.82
C GLN A 75 21.37 -22.16 11.65
N GLN A 76 20.82 -20.98 11.40
CA GLN A 76 20.23 -20.65 10.09
C GLN A 76 21.38 -20.44 9.10
N GLY A 77 21.78 -21.48 8.38
CA GLY A 77 22.97 -21.41 7.53
C GLY A 77 23.21 -22.60 6.59
N GLN A 78 22.18 -23.37 6.23
CA GLN A 78 22.28 -24.30 5.09
C GLN A 78 21.02 -24.18 4.22
N GLY A 79 21.18 -23.60 3.03
CA GLY A 79 20.13 -23.34 2.03
C GLY A 79 19.59 -24.60 1.34
N GLY A 80 19.02 -25.50 2.15
CA GLY A 80 18.27 -26.68 1.73
C GLY A 80 16.75 -26.43 1.73
N LEU A 81 16.03 -27.30 1.04
CA LEU A 81 14.57 -27.32 1.03
C LEU A 81 14.03 -27.55 2.45
N HIS A 82 13.05 -26.75 2.87
CA HIS A 82 12.39 -26.89 4.16
C HIS A 82 11.00 -26.24 4.07
N GLY A 83 10.11 -26.55 5.02
CA GLY A 83 8.77 -25.94 5.08
C GLY A 83 7.63 -26.91 5.34
N ILE A 84 6.50 -26.37 5.76
CA ILE A 84 5.27 -27.13 6.04
C ILE A 84 4.58 -27.60 4.76
N TYR A 85 4.70 -26.86 3.64
CA TYR A 85 4.15 -27.29 2.35
C TYR A 85 4.93 -28.46 1.76
N LEU A 86 6.26 -28.48 1.94
CA LEU A 86 7.10 -29.59 1.53
C LEU A 86 6.76 -30.87 2.30
N ARG A 87 6.54 -30.76 3.62
CA ARG A 87 6.08 -31.88 4.46
C ARG A 87 4.73 -32.42 3.98
N ALA A 88 3.78 -31.53 3.71
CA ALA A 88 2.47 -31.93 3.19
C ALA A 88 2.56 -32.59 1.81
N PHE A 89 3.47 -32.12 0.95
CA PHE A 89 3.76 -32.76 -0.32
C PHE A 89 4.32 -34.18 -0.12
N CYS A 90 5.26 -34.38 0.80
CA CYS A 90 5.78 -35.71 1.14
C CYS A 90 4.68 -36.64 1.69
N THR A 91 3.78 -36.14 2.54
CA THR A 91 2.62 -36.91 3.02
C THR A 91 1.67 -37.28 1.88
N GLY A 92 1.41 -36.36 0.96
CA GLY A 92 0.63 -36.65 -0.24
C GLY A 92 1.29 -37.70 -1.14
N LEU A 93 2.60 -37.58 -1.35
CA LEU A 93 3.40 -38.52 -2.13
C LEU A 93 3.36 -39.92 -1.50
N ASP A 94 3.52 -40.02 -0.18
CA ASP A 94 3.42 -41.28 0.54
C ASP A 94 2.05 -41.96 0.35
N SER A 95 0.96 -41.17 0.38
CA SER A 95 -0.38 -41.68 0.09
C SER A 95 -0.54 -42.18 -1.35
N VAL A 96 0.18 -41.60 -2.32
CA VAL A 96 0.18 -42.05 -3.73
C VAL A 96 0.99 -43.34 -3.91
N LEU A 97 1.98 -43.60 -3.06
CA LEU A 97 2.77 -44.85 -3.07
C LEU A 97 2.04 -46.02 -2.39
N GLN A 98 1.02 -45.77 -1.58
CA GLN A 98 0.31 -46.81 -0.85
C GLN A 98 -0.30 -47.92 -1.75
N PRO A 99 -0.95 -47.61 -2.89
CA PRO A 99 -1.43 -48.64 -3.82
C PRO A 99 -0.30 -49.49 -4.43
N TYR A 100 0.89 -48.91 -4.62
CA TYR A 100 2.06 -49.66 -5.09
C TYR A 100 2.55 -50.65 -4.04
N ARG A 101 2.65 -50.24 -2.77
CA ARG A 101 2.99 -51.14 -1.66
C ARG A 101 1.97 -52.27 -1.52
N GLN A 102 0.67 -51.96 -1.67
CA GLN A 102 -0.37 -52.97 -1.66
C GLN A 102 -0.21 -53.98 -2.81
N ALA A 103 0.06 -53.51 -4.03
CA ALA A 103 0.31 -54.39 -5.17
C ALA A 103 1.53 -55.31 -4.97
N LEU A 104 2.58 -54.83 -4.28
CA LEU A 104 3.73 -55.67 -3.93
C LEU A 104 3.37 -56.77 -2.91
N LEU A 105 2.54 -56.45 -1.91
CA LEU A 105 2.04 -57.42 -0.93
C LEU A 105 1.14 -58.47 -1.60
N ASP A 106 0.28 -58.05 -2.52
CA ASP A 106 -0.60 -58.96 -3.26
C ASP A 106 0.23 -59.92 -4.13
N LEU A 107 1.27 -59.40 -4.81
CA LEU A 107 2.22 -60.22 -5.58
C LEU A 107 3.04 -61.18 -4.71
N GLU A 108 3.39 -60.79 -3.49
CA GLU A 108 4.07 -61.66 -2.53
C GLU A 108 3.15 -62.82 -2.10
N GLN A 109 1.87 -62.54 -1.82
CA GLN A 109 0.89 -63.58 -1.51
C GLN A 109 0.66 -64.54 -2.69
N GLU A 110 0.57 -64.01 -3.91
CA GLU A 110 0.48 -64.83 -5.12
C GLU A 110 1.71 -65.72 -5.31
N PHE A 111 2.91 -65.20 -5.03
CA PHE A 111 4.14 -65.99 -5.09
C PHE A 111 4.21 -67.09 -4.03
N LEU A 112 3.66 -66.86 -2.83
CA LEU A 112 3.54 -67.89 -1.80
C LEU A 112 2.52 -68.98 -2.17
N ALA A 113 1.48 -68.63 -2.93
CA ALA A 113 0.47 -69.56 -3.41
C ALA A 113 0.94 -70.38 -4.63
N ASP A 114 1.63 -69.73 -5.59
CA ASP A 114 2.19 -70.34 -6.78
C ASP A 114 3.69 -69.98 -6.95
N PRO A 115 4.61 -70.91 -6.60
CA PRO A 115 6.04 -70.72 -6.79
C PRO A 115 6.48 -70.57 -8.26
N HIS A 116 5.61 -70.87 -9.24
CA HIS A 116 5.88 -70.75 -10.67
C HIS A 116 5.47 -69.39 -11.28
N LEU A 117 5.22 -68.37 -10.45
CA LEU A 117 4.88 -67.02 -10.89
C LEU A 117 5.90 -66.47 -11.91
N SER A 118 5.40 -66.06 -13.08
CA SER A 118 6.24 -65.57 -14.17
C SER A 118 6.58 -64.07 -14.02
N ILE A 119 7.72 -63.66 -14.58
CA ILE A 119 8.14 -62.24 -14.64
C ILE A 119 7.11 -61.40 -15.43
N SER A 120 6.50 -61.99 -16.45
CA SER A 120 5.48 -61.34 -17.27
C SER A 120 4.25 -60.93 -16.46
N HIS A 121 3.84 -61.77 -15.50
CA HIS A 121 2.73 -61.47 -14.59
C HIS A 121 3.07 -60.29 -13.68
N VAL A 122 4.25 -60.32 -13.06
CA VAL A 122 4.76 -59.19 -12.23
C VAL A 122 4.81 -57.90 -13.05
N ASN A 123 5.27 -57.97 -14.30
CA ASN A 123 5.33 -56.81 -15.18
C ASN A 123 3.93 -56.26 -15.53
N TYR A 124 2.96 -57.14 -15.77
CA TYR A 124 1.58 -56.74 -16.04
C TYR A 124 0.93 -56.07 -14.81
N SER A 125 1.05 -56.67 -13.62
CA SER A 125 0.48 -56.12 -12.39
C SER A 125 1.05 -54.75 -12.01
N LEU A 126 2.29 -54.46 -12.42
CA LEU A 126 2.97 -53.19 -12.13
C LEU A 126 2.93 -52.17 -13.27
N ASP A 127 2.32 -52.49 -14.43
CA ASP A 127 2.34 -51.63 -15.63
C ASP A 127 1.73 -50.24 -15.37
N GLN A 128 0.68 -50.17 -14.56
CA GLN A 128 0.05 -48.89 -14.18
C GLN A 128 1.00 -47.91 -13.48
N PHE A 129 1.95 -48.43 -12.69
CA PHE A 129 2.91 -47.61 -11.95
C PHE A 129 4.08 -47.16 -12.81
N GLN A 130 4.36 -47.88 -13.90
CA GLN A 130 5.43 -47.56 -14.84
C GLN A 130 5.15 -46.26 -15.61
N LEU A 131 3.88 -45.89 -15.75
CA LEU A 131 3.48 -44.58 -16.28
C LEU A 131 3.44 -43.51 -15.19
N LEU A 132 2.98 -43.87 -13.99
CA LEU A 132 2.78 -42.94 -12.88
C LEU A 132 4.10 -42.39 -12.30
N PHE A 133 5.04 -43.27 -11.99
CA PHE A 133 6.26 -42.92 -11.25
C PHE A 133 7.15 -41.93 -12.01
N PRO A 134 7.42 -42.09 -13.31
CA PRO A 134 8.23 -41.12 -14.05
C PRO A 134 7.60 -39.72 -14.07
N SER A 135 6.28 -39.63 -14.21
CA SER A 135 5.58 -38.33 -14.20
C SER A 135 5.66 -37.65 -12.83
N VAL A 136 5.50 -38.39 -11.73
CA VAL A 136 5.64 -37.85 -10.38
C VAL A 136 7.10 -37.52 -10.05
N MET A 137 8.06 -38.29 -10.56
CA MET A 137 9.50 -38.04 -10.39
C MET A 137 9.93 -36.72 -11.01
N VAL A 138 9.38 -36.34 -12.17
CA VAL A 138 9.63 -35.02 -12.78
C VAL A 138 9.24 -33.89 -11.83
N VAL A 139 8.12 -34.03 -11.11
CA VAL A 139 7.68 -33.03 -10.11
C VAL A 139 8.68 -32.95 -8.95
N VAL A 140 9.10 -34.09 -8.41
CA VAL A 140 10.08 -34.16 -7.32
C VAL A 140 11.43 -33.55 -7.73
N GLU A 141 11.92 -33.89 -8.92
CA GLU A 141 13.18 -33.34 -9.45
C GLU A 141 13.07 -31.85 -9.76
N GLN A 142 11.90 -31.37 -10.19
CA GLN A 142 11.68 -29.94 -10.37
C GLN A 142 11.72 -29.19 -9.02
N ILE A 143 11.06 -29.73 -7.98
CA ILE A 143 11.08 -29.16 -6.63
C ILE A 143 12.53 -29.09 -6.09
N LYS A 144 13.32 -30.16 -6.29
CA LYS A 144 14.73 -30.22 -5.88
C LYS A 144 15.62 -29.25 -6.65
N SER A 145 15.55 -29.26 -7.98
CA SER A 145 16.45 -28.49 -8.85
C SER A 145 16.20 -26.98 -8.76
N GLN A 146 14.93 -26.56 -8.72
CA GLN A 146 14.54 -25.16 -8.65
C GLN A 146 14.44 -24.63 -7.22
N LYS A 147 14.67 -25.48 -6.20
CA LYS A 147 14.53 -25.16 -4.78
C LYS A 147 13.18 -24.48 -4.46
N ILE A 148 12.09 -25.09 -4.95
CA ILE A 148 10.75 -24.52 -4.85
C ILE A 148 10.31 -24.50 -3.38
N HIS A 149 9.79 -23.34 -2.92
CA HIS A 149 9.48 -23.07 -1.52
C HIS A 149 8.02 -22.64 -1.30
N GLY A 150 7.42 -23.07 -0.19
CA GLY A 150 6.09 -22.63 0.25
C GLY A 150 4.96 -22.87 -0.76
N CYS A 151 4.10 -21.85 -0.94
CA CYS A 151 2.97 -21.90 -1.86
C CYS A 151 3.36 -22.18 -3.34
N GLN A 152 4.62 -21.99 -3.75
CA GLN A 152 5.06 -22.35 -5.11
C GLN A 152 5.04 -23.86 -5.38
N ILE A 153 5.07 -24.68 -4.34
CA ILE A 153 4.86 -26.13 -4.45
C ILE A 153 3.44 -26.41 -4.95
N LEU A 154 2.44 -25.64 -4.47
CA LEU A 154 1.05 -25.76 -4.95
C LEU A 154 0.95 -25.45 -6.44
N GLU A 155 1.60 -24.39 -6.89
CA GLU A 155 1.61 -23.98 -8.30
C GLU A 155 2.24 -25.06 -9.19
N THR A 156 3.38 -25.62 -8.75
CA THR A 156 4.09 -26.66 -9.50
C THR A 156 3.23 -27.92 -9.62
N VAL A 157 2.71 -28.42 -8.51
CA VAL A 157 1.83 -29.61 -8.52
C VAL A 157 0.57 -29.35 -9.33
N TYR A 158 -0.03 -28.16 -9.23
CA TYR A 158 -1.20 -27.78 -10.01
C TYR A 158 -0.90 -27.79 -11.53
N LYS A 159 0.19 -27.16 -11.98
CA LYS A 159 0.60 -27.14 -13.38
C LYS A 159 0.78 -28.56 -13.95
N HIS A 160 1.40 -29.46 -13.19
CA HIS A 160 1.58 -30.85 -13.60
C HIS A 160 0.27 -31.67 -13.53
N SER A 161 -0.65 -31.33 -12.62
CA SER A 161 -1.97 -31.96 -12.53
C SER A 161 -2.85 -31.68 -13.75
N CYS A 162 -2.63 -30.55 -14.44
CA CYS A 162 -3.28 -30.23 -15.71
C CYS A 162 -2.84 -31.12 -16.89
N GLY A 163 -1.91 -32.06 -16.68
CA GLY A 163 -1.49 -33.05 -17.67
C GLY A 163 -2.61 -34.00 -18.12
N GLY A 164 -2.46 -34.58 -19.31
CA GLY A 164 -3.52 -35.37 -19.97
C GLY A 164 -3.71 -36.81 -19.50
N LEU A 165 -2.85 -37.34 -18.63
CA LEU A 165 -2.90 -38.75 -18.20
C LEU A 165 -3.78 -38.91 -16.95
N PRO A 166 -4.94 -39.61 -17.02
CA PRO A 166 -5.89 -39.67 -15.90
C PRO A 166 -5.33 -40.24 -14.58
N PRO A 167 -4.52 -41.33 -14.57
CA PRO A 167 -3.95 -41.86 -13.34
C PRO A 167 -2.96 -40.89 -12.68
N VAL A 168 -2.14 -40.22 -13.49
CA VAL A 168 -1.17 -39.21 -13.03
C VAL A 168 -1.89 -38.00 -12.48
N ARG A 169 -2.90 -37.51 -13.21
CA ARG A 169 -3.74 -36.40 -12.79
C ARG A 169 -4.40 -36.68 -11.45
N SER A 170 -5.05 -37.84 -11.29
CA SER A 170 -5.70 -38.22 -10.03
C SER A 170 -4.70 -38.31 -8.87
N ALA A 171 -3.49 -38.81 -9.11
CA ALA A 171 -2.44 -38.85 -8.10
C ALA A 171 -1.96 -37.44 -7.70
N LEU A 172 -1.69 -36.56 -8.66
CA LEU A 172 -1.27 -35.19 -8.40
C LEU A 172 -2.39 -34.36 -7.75
N GLU A 173 -3.65 -34.56 -8.11
CA GLU A 173 -4.81 -33.94 -7.48
C GLU A 173 -4.92 -34.35 -5.99
N LYS A 174 -4.65 -35.61 -5.64
CA LYS A 174 -4.60 -36.06 -4.23
C LYS A 174 -3.47 -35.37 -3.46
N ILE A 175 -2.27 -35.29 -4.06
CA ILE A 175 -1.14 -34.59 -3.45
C ILE A 175 -1.49 -33.10 -3.24
N LEU A 176 -2.11 -32.49 -4.25
CA LEU A 176 -2.52 -31.09 -4.21
C LEU A 176 -3.55 -30.84 -3.10
N ALA A 177 -4.54 -31.73 -2.93
CA ALA A 177 -5.54 -31.63 -1.87
C ALA A 177 -4.93 -31.65 -0.46
N VAL A 178 -3.93 -32.51 -0.22
CA VAL A 178 -3.18 -32.54 1.05
C VAL A 178 -2.43 -31.22 1.28
N CYS A 179 -1.80 -30.67 0.24
CA CYS A 179 -1.10 -29.39 0.32
C CYS A 179 -2.06 -28.20 0.52
N HIS A 180 -3.23 -28.20 -0.14
CA HIS A 180 -4.30 -27.23 0.12
C HIS A 180 -4.81 -27.31 1.56
N GLY A 181 -4.76 -28.49 2.19
CA GLY A 181 -5.06 -28.64 3.60
C GLY A 181 -4.21 -27.77 4.54
N VAL A 182 -2.95 -27.49 4.16
CA VAL A 182 -2.07 -26.54 4.87
C VAL A 182 -2.49 -25.10 4.58
N MET A 183 -2.76 -24.78 3.32
CA MET A 183 -3.23 -23.45 2.91
C MET A 183 -4.53 -23.07 3.61
N TYR A 184 -5.52 -23.97 3.68
CA TYR A 184 -6.77 -23.74 4.41
C TYR A 184 -6.56 -23.54 5.92
N LYS A 185 -5.56 -24.21 6.51
CA LYS A 185 -5.21 -24.02 7.92
C LYS A 185 -4.64 -22.62 8.16
N GLN A 186 -3.71 -22.17 7.31
CA GLN A 186 -3.17 -20.81 7.38
C GLN A 186 -4.26 -19.76 7.12
N LEU A 187 -5.12 -19.97 6.11
CA LEU A 187 -6.27 -19.11 5.83
C LEU A 187 -7.24 -19.04 7.00
N SER A 188 -7.57 -20.15 7.65
CA SER A 188 -8.47 -20.13 8.82
C SER A 188 -7.85 -19.40 10.02
N ALA A 189 -6.54 -19.53 10.24
CA ALA A 189 -5.85 -18.82 11.31
C ALA A 189 -5.84 -17.31 11.03
N TRP A 190 -5.54 -16.92 9.80
CA TRP A 190 -5.48 -15.53 9.37
C TRP A 190 -6.86 -14.86 9.30
N MET A 191 -7.82 -15.46 8.60
CA MET A 191 -9.11 -14.83 8.34
C MET A 191 -10.07 -14.88 9.54
N LEU A 192 -9.91 -15.83 10.46
CA LEU A 192 -10.81 -15.95 11.61
C LEU A 192 -10.22 -15.37 12.90
N HIS A 193 -8.89 -15.40 13.05
CA HIS A 193 -8.20 -14.98 14.28
C HIS A 193 -7.09 -13.94 14.03
N GLY A 194 -6.88 -13.47 12.80
CA GLY A 194 -5.81 -12.51 12.50
C GLY A 194 -4.39 -13.02 12.79
N LEU A 195 -4.20 -14.34 12.97
CA LEU A 195 -2.92 -14.94 13.34
C LEU A 195 -2.17 -15.40 12.10
N LEU A 196 -1.00 -14.80 11.87
CA LEU A 196 -0.10 -15.17 10.77
C LEU A 196 0.85 -16.28 11.24
N LEU A 197 0.44 -17.53 11.04
CA LEU A 197 1.22 -18.72 11.38
C LEU A 197 2.16 -19.09 10.21
N ASP A 198 3.27 -18.37 10.06
CA ASP A 198 4.20 -18.54 8.94
C ASP A 198 5.68 -18.43 9.34
N GLN A 199 6.17 -19.42 10.10
CA GLN A 199 7.55 -19.44 10.61
C GLN A 199 8.62 -19.49 9.50
N HIS A 200 8.28 -20.07 8.34
CA HIS A 200 9.19 -20.28 7.22
C HIS A 200 8.90 -19.38 6.03
N GLU A 201 8.06 -18.35 6.19
CA GLU A 201 7.76 -17.39 5.13
C GLU A 201 7.19 -18.04 3.84
N GLU A 202 6.33 -19.03 4.01
CA GLU A 202 5.76 -19.85 2.95
C GLU A 202 4.40 -19.34 2.44
N PHE A 203 3.74 -18.45 3.19
CA PHE A 203 2.41 -17.95 2.90
C PHE A 203 2.45 -16.62 2.13
N PHE A 204 1.52 -16.44 1.19
CA PHE A 204 1.48 -15.27 0.31
C PHE A 204 1.14 -13.94 1.01
N ILE A 205 0.93 -13.95 2.33
CA ILE A 205 0.78 -12.74 3.16
C ILE A 205 2.02 -12.63 4.04
N LYS A 206 2.69 -11.48 3.99
CA LYS A 206 3.82 -11.14 4.88
C LYS A 206 3.46 -10.01 5.81
N GLN A 207 4.02 -10.04 7.00
CA GLN A 207 4.10 -8.86 7.84
C GLN A 207 5.18 -7.94 7.26
N GLY A 208 4.83 -6.68 6.97
CA GLY A 208 5.79 -5.64 6.62
C GLY A 208 6.71 -5.32 7.81
N PRO A 209 7.85 -4.63 7.58
CA PRO A 209 8.68 -4.16 8.68
C PRO A 209 7.79 -3.33 9.61
N SER A 210 7.63 -3.80 10.84
CA SER A 210 7.00 -3.01 11.89
C SER A 210 7.84 -1.72 12.02
N SER A 211 7.26 -0.59 12.41
CA SER A 211 7.97 0.69 12.59
C SER A 211 9.09 0.71 13.67
N GLY A 212 9.71 -0.44 13.95
CA GLY A 212 10.99 -0.57 14.64
C GLY A 212 11.83 -1.64 13.95
N ASN A 213 13.04 -1.26 13.53
CA ASN A 213 14.12 -2.07 12.96
C ASN A 213 14.00 -2.46 11.48
N VAL A 214 14.38 -1.51 10.60
CA VAL A 214 14.89 -1.86 9.26
C VAL A 214 16.41 -1.95 9.35
N SER A 215 16.94 -3.18 9.36
CA SER A 215 18.34 -3.41 9.02
C SER A 215 18.48 -3.35 7.49
N ALA A 216 19.05 -2.26 6.99
CA ALA A 216 19.39 -2.13 5.57
C ALA A 216 20.48 -3.15 5.21
N GLN A 217 20.22 -3.99 4.20
CA GLN A 217 21.30 -4.67 3.47
C GLN A 217 21.89 -3.68 2.44
N PRO A 218 23.21 -3.68 2.21
CA PRO A 218 23.86 -2.79 1.26
C PRO A 218 23.76 -3.38 -0.16
N GLU A 219 23.19 -2.62 -1.09
CA GLU A 219 23.38 -2.85 -2.52
C GLU A 219 24.72 -2.23 -2.97
N GLU A 220 25.36 -2.94 -3.88
CA GLU A 220 26.77 -2.82 -4.30
C GLU A 220 27.04 -1.54 -5.10
N ASP A 221 28.21 -0.95 -4.85
CA ASP A 221 28.74 0.26 -5.47
C ASP A 221 29.06 0.06 -6.97
N GLU A 222 28.48 0.87 -7.86
CA GLU A 222 28.99 1.08 -9.22
C GLU A 222 29.88 2.34 -9.26
N GLU A 223 31.11 2.16 -9.75
CA GLU A 223 32.20 3.15 -9.80
C GLU A 223 31.93 4.33 -10.76
N ASP A 224 32.16 5.54 -10.25
CA ASP A 224 32.10 6.81 -10.98
C ASP A 224 33.45 7.09 -11.69
N LEU A 225 33.45 7.14 -13.03
CA LEU A 225 34.57 7.64 -13.84
C LEU A 225 34.28 9.08 -14.29
N GLY A 226 34.92 10.03 -13.62
CA GLY A 226 34.74 11.46 -13.87
C GLY A 226 35.42 11.98 -15.13
N ILE A 227 34.71 12.84 -15.87
CA ILE A 227 35.24 14.00 -16.62
C ILE A 227 34.16 15.10 -16.60
N GLY A 228 34.59 16.34 -16.28
CA GLY A 228 33.70 17.47 -16.00
C GLY A 228 33.19 18.27 -17.20
N GLY A 229 32.27 19.18 -16.88
CA GLY A 229 31.80 20.24 -17.77
C GLY A 229 30.27 20.30 -17.85
N LEU A 230 29.66 21.13 -16.99
CA LEU A 230 28.29 21.68 -17.05
C LEU A 230 27.33 21.02 -18.07
N THR A 231 26.53 20.05 -17.63
CA THR A 231 25.43 19.50 -18.46
C THR A 231 24.29 19.04 -17.57
N GLY A 232 23.06 19.50 -17.85
CA GLY A 232 21.77 18.80 -17.66
C GLY A 232 21.34 18.30 -16.27
N LYS A 233 22.26 17.99 -15.35
CA LYS A 233 22.01 17.34 -14.06
C LYS A 233 21.36 18.27 -13.05
N GLN A 234 21.69 19.57 -13.00
CA GLN A 234 21.00 20.52 -12.10
C GLN A 234 19.52 20.76 -12.47
N LEU A 235 19.15 20.60 -13.75
CA LEU A 235 17.75 20.70 -14.19
C LEU A 235 16.99 19.39 -14.00
N ARG A 236 17.71 18.25 -14.05
CA ARG A 236 17.18 16.91 -13.80
C ARG A 236 17.04 16.62 -12.31
N GLU A 237 17.97 17.08 -11.47
CA GLU A 237 17.88 17.02 -10.00
C GLU A 237 16.69 17.84 -9.47
N LEU A 238 16.33 18.97 -10.10
CA LEU A 238 15.11 19.72 -9.78
C LEU A 238 13.82 19.05 -10.31
N GLN A 239 13.91 18.20 -11.33
CA GLN A 239 12.80 17.36 -11.78
C GLN A 239 12.66 16.10 -10.91
N ASP A 240 13.78 15.49 -10.51
CA ASP A 240 13.85 14.28 -9.70
C ASP A 240 13.49 14.58 -8.24
N LEU A 241 13.93 15.70 -7.65
CA LEU A 241 13.47 16.16 -6.33
C LEU A 241 11.95 16.47 -6.29
N ARG A 242 11.36 16.89 -7.43
CA ARG A 242 9.92 17.15 -7.56
C ARG A 242 9.08 15.92 -7.90
N LEU A 243 9.71 14.87 -8.45
CA LEU A 243 9.11 13.55 -8.65
C LEU A 243 9.16 12.74 -7.35
N ILE A 244 10.19 12.93 -6.52
CA ILE A 244 10.32 12.34 -5.17
C ILE A 244 9.23 12.89 -4.22
N GLU A 245 8.85 14.17 -4.34
CA GLU A 245 7.69 14.70 -3.63
C GLU A 245 6.38 14.06 -4.13
N GLU A 246 6.22 13.81 -5.42
CA GLU A 246 5.06 13.08 -5.97
C GLU A 246 5.01 11.62 -5.48
N GLU A 247 6.14 10.92 -5.46
CA GLU A 247 6.25 9.55 -4.92
C GLU A 247 6.06 9.49 -3.40
N ASN A 248 6.53 10.47 -2.63
CA ASN A 248 6.32 10.53 -1.18
C ASN A 248 4.89 10.96 -0.81
N MET A 249 4.26 11.82 -1.62
CA MET A 249 2.85 12.22 -1.45
C MET A 249 1.87 11.13 -1.89
N LEU A 250 2.34 10.20 -2.72
CA LEU A 250 1.64 8.98 -3.15
C LEU A 250 2.16 7.73 -2.43
N ALA A 251 3.12 7.85 -1.53
CA ALA A 251 3.74 6.71 -0.89
C ALA A 251 2.65 5.91 -0.17
N PRO A 252 2.44 4.64 -0.54
CA PRO A 252 1.49 3.81 0.16
C PRO A 252 1.91 3.78 1.63
N SER A 253 0.96 4.00 2.53
CA SER A 253 1.18 3.81 3.96
C SER A 253 1.94 2.52 4.18
N LEU A 254 2.94 2.53 5.06
CA LEU A 254 3.66 1.33 5.50
C LEU A 254 2.62 0.29 5.95
N LYS A 255 2.21 -0.59 5.04
CA LYS A 255 1.18 -1.57 5.32
C LYS A 255 1.81 -2.58 6.27
N GLN A 256 1.22 -2.74 7.44
CA GLN A 256 1.67 -3.73 8.42
C GLN A 256 1.67 -5.13 7.81
N PHE A 257 0.82 -5.39 6.80
CA PHE A 257 0.82 -6.62 6.03
C PHE A 257 0.82 -6.32 4.52
N SER A 258 1.45 -7.19 3.73
CA SER A 258 1.50 -7.04 2.27
C SER A 258 1.47 -8.40 1.57
N LEU A 259 1.08 -8.39 0.29
CA LEU A 259 1.06 -9.59 -0.54
C LEU A 259 2.45 -9.90 -1.08
N ARG A 260 2.86 -11.16 -0.96
CA ARG A 260 3.98 -11.73 -1.72
C ARG A 260 3.46 -12.33 -3.01
N VAL A 261 3.35 -11.50 -4.04
CA VAL A 261 2.82 -11.91 -5.35
C VAL A 261 3.66 -13.04 -5.96
N GLU A 262 4.96 -13.06 -5.66
CA GLU A 262 5.91 -14.08 -6.15
C GLU A 262 5.61 -15.50 -5.68
N ILE A 263 4.90 -15.70 -4.57
CA ILE A 263 4.54 -17.04 -4.05
C ILE A 263 3.05 -17.32 -4.12
N LEU A 264 2.25 -16.37 -4.65
CA LEU A 264 0.82 -16.55 -4.82
C LEU A 264 0.57 -17.55 -5.96
N PRO A 265 -0.12 -18.68 -5.72
CA PRO A 265 -0.40 -19.64 -6.78
C PRO A 265 -1.23 -19.00 -7.90
N SER A 266 -0.79 -19.15 -9.15
CA SER A 266 -1.38 -18.46 -10.32
C SER A 266 -2.87 -18.71 -10.55
N TYR A 267 -3.41 -19.83 -10.05
CA TYR A 267 -4.84 -20.16 -10.14
C TYR A 267 -5.71 -19.42 -9.11
N ILE A 268 -5.10 -18.71 -8.15
CA ILE A 268 -5.76 -17.79 -7.22
C ILE A 268 -5.54 -16.36 -7.73
N PRO A 269 -6.58 -15.69 -8.21
CA PRO A 269 -6.46 -14.30 -8.67
C PRO A 269 -6.00 -13.35 -7.57
N VAL A 270 -5.16 -12.36 -7.91
CA VAL A 270 -4.68 -11.32 -6.97
C VAL A 270 -5.84 -10.62 -6.27
N ARG A 271 -6.93 -10.33 -6.99
CA ARG A 271 -8.18 -9.77 -6.43
C ARG A 271 -8.77 -10.57 -5.26
N VAL A 272 -8.58 -11.90 -5.23
CA VAL A 272 -9.05 -12.75 -4.12
C VAL A 272 -8.05 -12.70 -2.96
N ALA A 273 -6.75 -12.67 -3.26
CA ALA A 273 -5.70 -12.51 -2.26
C ALA A 273 -5.80 -11.17 -1.52
N GLU A 274 -6.16 -10.08 -2.21
CA GLU A 274 -6.43 -8.77 -1.60
C GLU A 274 -7.62 -8.82 -0.62
N LYS A 275 -8.70 -9.55 -0.96
CA LYS A 275 -9.83 -9.76 -0.04
C LYS A 275 -9.40 -10.51 1.22
N ILE A 276 -8.55 -11.53 1.08
CA ILE A 276 -8.03 -12.33 2.20
C ILE A 276 -7.11 -11.47 3.09
N LEU A 277 -6.26 -10.64 2.47
CA LEU A 277 -5.41 -9.68 3.19
C LEU A 277 -6.29 -8.72 4.01
N PHE A 278 -7.26 -8.07 3.38
CA PHE A 278 -8.17 -7.14 4.04
C PHE A 278 -8.90 -7.77 5.24
N VAL A 279 -9.43 -8.98 5.07
CA VAL A 279 -10.15 -9.69 6.14
C VAL A 279 -9.24 -9.91 7.35
N GLY A 280 -8.06 -10.49 7.15
CA GLY A 280 -7.19 -10.78 8.29
C GLY A 280 -6.53 -9.52 8.88
N GLU A 281 -6.22 -8.49 8.08
CA GLU A 281 -5.78 -7.18 8.61
C GLU A 281 -6.85 -6.59 9.55
N SER A 282 -8.12 -6.67 9.13
CA SER A 282 -9.25 -6.17 9.92
C SER A 282 -9.43 -6.96 11.21
N VAL A 283 -9.35 -8.30 11.16
CA VAL A 283 -9.49 -9.15 12.35
C VAL A 283 -8.30 -8.94 13.31
N GLN A 284 -7.08 -8.93 12.79
CA GLN A 284 -5.85 -8.77 13.58
C GLN A 284 -5.82 -7.42 14.31
N MET A 285 -6.29 -6.35 13.65
CA MET A 285 -6.38 -5.04 14.28
C MET A 285 -7.37 -5.02 15.45
N PHE A 286 -8.49 -5.74 15.34
CA PHE A 286 -9.47 -5.84 16.43
C PHE A 286 -8.92 -6.65 17.60
N GLU A 287 -8.22 -7.74 17.30
CA GLU A 287 -7.73 -8.67 18.33
C GLU A 287 -6.61 -8.04 19.17
N ASN A 288 -5.68 -7.29 18.56
CA ASN A 288 -4.65 -6.55 19.28
C ASN A 288 -5.22 -5.49 20.25
N GLN A 289 -6.39 -4.92 19.95
CA GLN A 289 -7.02 -3.88 20.78
C GLN A 289 -7.99 -4.45 21.83
N ASN A 290 -8.63 -5.59 21.56
CA ASN A 290 -9.52 -6.29 22.50
C ASN A 290 -8.81 -6.80 23.75
N VAL A 291 -7.48 -6.95 23.74
CA VAL A 291 -6.69 -7.21 24.96
C VAL A 291 -6.80 -6.05 25.97
N ASN A 292 -7.05 -4.82 25.48
CA ASN A 292 -7.15 -3.61 26.30
C ASN A 292 -8.60 -3.13 26.54
N LEU A 293 -9.58 -3.61 25.76
CA LEU A 293 -10.98 -3.20 25.85
C LEU A 293 -11.85 -4.41 26.19
N THR A 294 -12.56 -4.36 27.31
CA THR A 294 -13.60 -5.30 27.75
C THR A 294 -14.84 -5.33 26.82
N ARG A 295 -14.66 -5.39 25.50
CA ARG A 295 -15.74 -5.63 24.53
C ARG A 295 -15.72 -7.09 24.11
N LYS A 296 -16.61 -7.86 24.73
CA LYS A 296 -16.92 -9.24 24.35
C LYS A 296 -17.63 -9.23 22.99
N GLY A 297 -16.86 -9.31 21.91
CA GLY A 297 -17.40 -9.50 20.57
C GLY A 297 -16.30 -9.68 19.56
N SER A 298 -16.29 -10.83 18.87
CA SER A 298 -15.54 -11.00 17.64
C SER A 298 -16.19 -10.17 16.53
N ILE A 299 -15.38 -9.57 15.66
CA ILE A 299 -15.81 -8.89 14.43
C ILE A 299 -16.71 -9.77 13.56
N LEU A 300 -16.59 -11.09 13.72
CA LEU A 300 -17.37 -12.11 13.00
C LEU A 300 -18.72 -12.42 13.64
N LYS A 301 -19.19 -11.69 14.67
CA LYS A 301 -20.53 -11.84 15.28
C LYS A 301 -20.86 -13.29 15.73
N ASN A 302 -19.88 -14.02 16.27
CA ASN A 302 -20.00 -15.44 16.63
C ASN A 302 -20.31 -16.39 15.44
N GLN A 303 -20.08 -15.95 14.19
CA GLN A 303 -20.16 -16.81 13.00
C GLN A 303 -18.83 -17.53 12.69
N GLU A 304 -17.84 -17.40 13.57
CA GLU A 304 -16.53 -18.07 13.46
C GLU A 304 -16.69 -19.56 13.23
N ASP A 305 -17.55 -20.22 14.00
CA ASP A 305 -17.84 -21.65 13.86
C ASP A 305 -18.43 -21.99 12.49
N THR A 306 -19.28 -21.11 11.95
CA THR A 306 -19.89 -21.29 10.62
C THR A 306 -18.83 -21.17 9.52
N PHE A 307 -17.96 -20.15 9.60
CA PHE A 307 -16.89 -19.96 8.64
C PHE A 307 -15.79 -21.02 8.75
N ALA A 308 -15.47 -21.47 9.96
CA ALA A 308 -14.58 -22.60 10.19
C ALA A 308 -15.15 -23.88 9.57
N ALA A 309 -16.47 -24.12 9.71
CA ALA A 309 -17.13 -25.26 9.07
C ALA A 309 -17.11 -25.16 7.53
N GLU A 310 -17.31 -23.98 6.94
CA GLU A 310 -17.23 -23.78 5.48
C GLU A 310 -15.81 -23.97 4.95
N LEU A 311 -14.79 -23.41 5.61
CA LEU A 311 -13.39 -23.63 5.24
C LEU A 311 -12.98 -25.10 5.41
N HIS A 312 -13.48 -25.76 6.46
CA HIS A 312 -13.28 -27.18 6.64
C HIS A 312 -13.97 -27.99 5.53
N ARG A 313 -15.19 -27.63 5.12
CA ARG A 313 -15.90 -28.25 3.99
C ARG A 313 -15.10 -28.13 2.70
N LEU A 314 -14.54 -26.96 2.41
CA LEU A 314 -13.67 -26.75 1.24
C LEU A 314 -12.38 -27.59 1.32
N LYS A 315 -11.78 -27.71 2.50
CA LYS A 315 -10.61 -28.59 2.72
C LYS A 315 -10.90 -30.06 2.43
N GLN A 316 -12.13 -30.53 2.64
CA GLN A 316 -12.53 -31.93 2.40
C GLN A 316 -12.84 -32.22 0.92
N GLN A 317 -12.94 -31.21 0.06
CA GLN A 317 -13.18 -31.42 -1.36
C GLN A 317 -11.92 -32.01 -2.05
N PRO A 318 -12.06 -33.05 -2.88
CA PRO A 318 -10.91 -33.65 -3.56
C PRO A 318 -10.37 -32.80 -4.71
N LEU A 319 -11.18 -31.87 -5.23
CA LEU A 319 -10.84 -30.98 -6.33
C LEU A 319 -11.01 -29.53 -5.87
N PHE A 320 -10.04 -28.68 -6.21
CA PHE A 320 -10.09 -27.26 -5.91
C PHE A 320 -11.03 -26.53 -6.89
N SER A 321 -12.14 -26.00 -6.37
CA SER A 321 -13.05 -25.12 -7.11
C SER A 321 -12.79 -23.66 -6.73
N LEU A 322 -12.31 -22.87 -7.69
CA LEU A 322 -12.08 -21.43 -7.48
C LEU A 322 -13.38 -20.70 -7.14
N VAL A 323 -14.50 -21.11 -7.73
CA VAL A 323 -15.81 -20.47 -7.52
C VAL A 323 -16.30 -20.67 -6.10
N ASP A 324 -16.24 -21.91 -5.59
CA ASP A 324 -16.66 -22.22 -4.22
C ASP A 324 -15.75 -21.53 -3.20
N PHE A 325 -14.44 -21.53 -3.48
CA PHE A 325 -13.44 -20.85 -2.66
C PHE A 325 -13.72 -19.34 -2.57
N GLU A 326 -13.92 -18.69 -3.72
CA GLU A 326 -14.19 -17.26 -3.78
C GLU A 326 -15.50 -16.89 -3.07
N GLN A 327 -16.56 -17.70 -3.22
CA GLN A 327 -17.84 -17.45 -2.53
C GLN A 327 -17.69 -17.44 -1.01
N VAL A 328 -16.90 -18.37 -0.45
CA VAL A 328 -16.65 -18.41 1.00
C VAL A 328 -15.83 -17.19 1.43
N VAL A 329 -14.79 -16.83 0.69
CA VAL A 329 -13.99 -15.62 0.96
C VAL A 329 -14.86 -14.36 0.89
N ASP A 330 -15.72 -14.22 -0.11
CA ASP A 330 -16.62 -13.08 -0.27
C ASP A 330 -17.66 -12.97 0.84
N ARG A 331 -18.15 -14.10 1.33
CA ARG A 331 -19.08 -14.13 2.47
C ARG A 331 -18.40 -13.64 3.74
N ILE A 332 -17.20 -14.15 4.05
CA ILE A 332 -16.41 -13.71 5.21
C ILE A 332 -16.10 -12.22 5.08
N ARG A 333 -15.60 -11.78 3.92
CA ARG A 333 -15.30 -10.36 3.63
C ARG A 333 -16.50 -9.46 3.86
N SER A 334 -17.67 -9.83 3.33
CA SER A 334 -18.88 -9.01 3.43
C SER A 334 -19.37 -8.91 4.89
N THR A 335 -19.28 -9.98 5.67
CA THR A 335 -19.61 -9.95 7.10
C THR A 335 -18.67 -9.05 7.90
N VAL A 336 -17.36 -9.15 7.65
CA VAL A 336 -16.35 -8.29 8.29
C VAL A 336 -16.57 -6.82 7.90
N ALA A 337 -16.76 -6.54 6.61
CA ALA A 337 -16.96 -5.19 6.12
C ALA A 337 -18.24 -4.52 6.66
N GLU A 338 -19.34 -5.27 6.78
CA GLU A 338 -20.57 -4.76 7.40
C GLU A 338 -20.37 -4.47 8.90
N HIS A 339 -19.62 -5.31 9.62
CA HIS A 339 -19.33 -5.07 11.03
C HIS A 339 -18.42 -3.85 11.24
N LEU A 340 -17.36 -3.72 10.44
CA LEU A 340 -16.50 -2.53 10.43
C LEU A 340 -17.31 -1.26 10.17
N TRP A 341 -18.23 -1.31 9.21
CA TRP A 341 -19.13 -0.20 8.91
C TRP A 341 -19.95 0.19 10.13
N LYS A 342 -20.57 -0.78 10.84
CA LYS A 342 -21.35 -0.48 12.06
C LYS A 342 -20.48 0.11 13.15
N LEU A 343 -19.31 -0.48 13.41
CA LEU A 343 -18.39 0.04 14.42
C LEU A 343 -17.98 1.48 14.12
N MET A 344 -17.63 1.80 12.87
CA MET A 344 -17.13 3.12 12.52
C MET A 344 -18.23 4.18 12.43
N VAL A 345 -19.36 3.85 11.79
CA VAL A 345 -20.44 4.80 11.53
C VAL A 345 -21.35 4.95 12.75
N GLU A 346 -21.76 3.84 13.39
CA GLU A 346 -22.72 3.87 14.49
C GLU A 346 -22.04 4.06 15.85
N GLU A 347 -20.95 3.34 16.12
CA GLU A 347 -20.33 3.37 17.46
C GLU A 347 -19.23 4.43 17.62
N SER A 348 -18.56 4.84 16.53
CA SER A 348 -17.40 5.74 16.58
C SER A 348 -17.66 7.11 15.96
N ASP A 349 -18.90 7.41 15.58
CA ASP A 349 -19.34 8.66 14.97
C ASP A 349 -18.40 9.17 13.86
N LEU A 350 -18.15 8.33 12.84
CA LEU A 350 -17.34 8.69 11.68
C LEU A 350 -17.82 10.01 11.03
N LEU A 351 -19.14 10.25 11.01
CA LEU A 351 -19.70 11.47 10.43
C LEU A 351 -19.33 12.72 11.22
N GLY A 352 -19.34 12.65 12.56
CA GLY A 352 -18.81 13.71 13.42
C GLY A 352 -17.33 13.98 13.17
N GLN A 353 -16.52 12.93 13.08
CA GLN A 353 -15.08 13.10 12.85
C GLN A 353 -14.74 13.62 11.44
N LEU A 354 -15.48 13.23 10.40
CA LEU A 354 -15.36 13.84 9.07
C LEU A 354 -15.72 15.32 9.07
N LYS A 355 -16.72 15.73 9.85
CA LYS A 355 -17.04 17.15 10.05
C LYS A 355 -15.91 17.89 10.76
N ILE A 356 -15.28 17.29 11.77
CA ILE A 356 -14.10 17.86 12.44
C ILE A 356 -12.96 18.02 11.43
N ILE A 357 -12.64 17.00 10.64
CA ILE A 357 -11.62 17.09 9.58
C ILE A 357 -11.96 18.21 8.58
N LYS A 358 -13.22 18.35 8.16
CA LYS A 358 -13.68 19.46 7.32
C LYS A 358 -13.50 20.82 8.00
N ASP A 359 -13.91 20.95 9.25
CA ASP A 359 -13.89 22.20 10.00
C ASP A 359 -12.48 22.75 10.18
N PHE A 360 -11.50 21.86 10.41
CA PHE A 360 -10.11 22.23 10.69
C PHE A 360 -9.19 22.15 9.46
N TYR A 361 -9.08 20.99 8.79
CA TYR A 361 -8.19 20.87 7.62
C TYR A 361 -8.72 21.62 6.39
N LEU A 362 -10.04 21.70 6.22
CA LEU A 362 -10.64 22.37 5.07
C LEU A 362 -11.14 23.79 5.38
N LEU A 363 -10.76 24.33 6.55
CA LEU A 363 -11.10 25.66 7.03
C LEU A 363 -12.62 25.93 7.03
N GLY A 364 -13.44 24.92 7.35
CA GLY A 364 -14.90 25.09 7.49
C GLY A 364 -15.27 26.13 8.54
N ARG A 365 -14.48 26.25 9.62
CA ARG A 365 -14.61 27.29 10.65
C ARG A 365 -13.82 28.53 10.28
N GLY A 366 -14.30 29.28 9.28
CA GLY A 366 -13.62 30.47 8.77
C GLY A 366 -13.36 31.56 9.82
N GLU A 367 -14.25 31.73 10.79
CA GLU A 367 -14.10 32.68 11.91
C GLU A 367 -12.95 32.33 12.86
N LEU A 368 -12.77 31.05 13.17
CA LEU A 368 -11.67 30.54 14.00
C LEU A 368 -10.33 30.84 13.34
N PHE A 369 -10.19 30.47 12.07
CA PHE A 369 -8.95 30.69 11.34
C PHE A 369 -8.68 32.17 11.08
N GLN A 370 -9.73 33.01 10.94
CA GLN A 370 -9.56 34.46 10.89
C GLN A 370 -8.95 35.00 12.19
N ALA A 371 -9.54 34.66 13.35
CA ALA A 371 -9.04 35.09 14.65
C ALA A 371 -7.63 34.54 14.95
N PHE A 372 -7.34 33.30 14.51
CA PHE A 372 -6.02 32.69 14.58
C PHE A 372 -5.01 33.43 13.72
N ILE A 373 -5.31 33.72 12.45
CA ILE A 373 -4.41 34.48 11.56
C ILE A 373 -4.08 35.83 12.19
N ASP A 374 -5.08 36.56 12.68
CA ASP A 374 -4.87 37.88 13.29
C ASP A 374 -3.97 37.82 14.54
N THR A 375 -4.10 36.77 15.34
CA THR A 375 -3.28 36.56 16.56
C THR A 375 -1.87 36.07 16.21
N ALA A 376 -1.72 35.12 15.28
CA ALA A 376 -0.46 34.44 14.97
C ALA A 376 0.44 35.19 13.96
N GLN A 377 -0.08 36.20 13.26
CA GLN A 377 0.62 36.95 12.22
C GLN A 377 1.97 37.54 12.64
N HIS A 378 2.10 37.99 13.88
CA HIS A 378 3.35 38.57 14.36
C HIS A 378 4.41 37.51 14.72
N MET A 379 3.99 36.30 15.09
CA MET A 379 4.89 35.20 15.50
C MET A 379 5.35 34.34 14.31
N LEU A 380 4.48 34.17 13.30
CA LEU A 380 4.74 33.30 12.15
C LEU A 380 5.40 34.00 10.96
N LYS A 381 5.54 35.33 11.00
CA LYS A 381 6.30 36.11 10.01
C LYS A 381 7.81 35.91 10.12
N THR A 382 8.31 35.58 11.30
CA THR A 382 9.73 35.29 11.53
C THR A 382 10.05 33.83 11.24
N PRO A 383 11.31 33.48 10.92
CA PRO A 383 11.73 32.09 10.80
C PRO A 383 11.40 31.29 12.07
N PRO A 384 10.92 30.04 11.94
CA PRO A 384 10.46 29.26 13.08
C PRO A 384 11.60 28.88 14.02
N THR A 385 11.30 28.85 15.32
CA THR A 385 12.20 28.39 16.39
C THR A 385 11.55 27.24 17.17
N ALA A 386 12.30 26.55 18.04
CA ALA A 386 11.75 25.44 18.83
C ALA A 386 10.59 25.83 19.75
N VAL A 387 10.47 27.11 20.12
CA VAL A 387 9.38 27.63 20.98
C VAL A 387 8.15 28.02 20.15
N THR A 388 8.33 28.31 18.86
CA THR A 388 7.26 28.74 17.95
C THR A 388 6.12 27.73 17.89
N GLU A 389 6.40 26.43 17.96
CA GLU A 389 5.35 25.40 18.00
C GLU A 389 4.44 25.55 19.23
N HIS A 390 5.01 25.77 20.41
CA HIS A 390 4.23 25.96 21.64
C HIS A 390 3.41 27.25 21.58
N ASP A 391 4.03 28.36 21.19
CA ASP A 391 3.38 29.68 21.14
C ASP A 391 2.20 29.70 20.16
N VAL A 392 2.35 29.03 19.01
CA VAL A 392 1.32 28.91 17.98
C VAL A 392 0.13 28.09 18.49
N ASN A 393 0.37 26.99 19.21
CA ASN A 393 -0.70 26.20 19.81
C ASN A 393 -1.45 26.98 20.89
N VAL A 394 -0.76 27.76 21.71
CA VAL A 394 -1.39 28.66 22.70
C VAL A 394 -2.23 29.72 21.99
N ALA A 395 -1.71 30.35 20.93
CA ALA A 395 -2.47 31.32 20.14
C ALA A 395 -3.71 30.70 19.48
N PHE A 396 -3.62 29.45 19.02
CA PHE A 396 -4.75 28.71 18.47
C PHE A 396 -5.84 28.44 19.52
N GLN A 397 -5.46 28.00 20.71
CA GLN A 397 -6.39 27.83 21.84
C GLN A 397 -7.05 29.16 22.24
N GLN A 398 -6.28 30.25 22.32
CA GLN A 398 -6.83 31.58 22.61
C GLN A 398 -7.83 32.02 21.53
N SER A 399 -7.54 31.77 20.26
CA SER A 399 -8.46 32.09 19.17
C SER A 399 -9.73 31.23 19.21
N ALA A 400 -9.63 29.95 19.59
CA ALA A 400 -10.79 29.10 19.82
C ALA A 400 -11.68 29.65 20.95
N HIS A 401 -11.09 30.09 22.06
CA HIS A 401 -11.84 30.70 23.17
C HIS A 401 -12.49 32.03 22.77
N LYS A 402 -11.82 32.86 21.96
CA LYS A 402 -12.38 34.13 21.46
C LYS A 402 -13.64 33.92 20.60
N VAL A 403 -13.73 32.80 19.90
CA VAL A 403 -14.84 32.44 19.01
C VAL A 403 -15.91 31.61 19.75
N LEU A 404 -15.78 31.41 21.06
CA LEU A 404 -16.70 30.62 21.88
C LEU A 404 -16.90 29.20 21.33
N LEU A 405 -15.78 28.53 21.01
CA LEU A 405 -15.83 27.13 20.60
C LEU A 405 -16.19 26.26 21.83
N ASP A 406 -17.45 25.86 21.93
CA ASP A 406 -18.06 25.19 23.11
C ASP A 406 -17.58 23.75 23.39
N ASP A 407 -16.60 23.22 22.64
CA ASP A 407 -16.21 21.80 22.71
C ASP A 407 -14.77 21.63 23.22
N ASP A 408 -14.62 21.75 24.55
CA ASP A 408 -13.35 21.63 25.27
C ASP A 408 -12.63 20.29 25.04
N ASN A 409 -13.35 19.26 24.58
CA ASN A 409 -12.80 17.93 24.31
C ASN A 409 -12.13 17.80 22.93
N LEU A 410 -12.40 18.71 22.00
CA LEU A 410 -11.84 18.65 20.63
C LEU A 410 -10.46 19.27 20.53
N LEU A 411 -10.20 20.36 21.26
CA LEU A 411 -8.93 21.09 21.19
C LEU A 411 -7.71 20.23 21.56
N PRO A 412 -7.75 19.32 22.55
CA PRO A 412 -6.62 18.43 22.85
C PRO A 412 -6.31 17.40 21.76
N LEU A 413 -7.24 17.14 20.85
CA LEU A 413 -7.06 16.20 19.73
C LEU A 413 -6.35 16.86 18.53
N LEU A 414 -6.26 18.19 18.52
CA LEU A 414 -5.72 18.99 17.43
C LEU A 414 -4.44 19.68 17.90
N HIS A 415 -3.37 19.47 17.16
CA HIS A 415 -2.06 20.04 17.47
C HIS A 415 -1.46 20.67 16.22
N LEU A 416 -1.13 21.96 16.27
CA LEU A 416 -0.41 22.62 15.20
C LEU A 416 1.06 22.24 15.27
N THR A 417 1.60 21.77 14.16
CA THR A 417 2.99 21.34 14.04
C THR A 417 3.79 22.40 13.30
N ILE A 418 5.05 22.59 13.69
CA ILE A 418 5.98 23.47 12.98
C ILE A 418 7.21 22.65 12.58
N GLU A 419 7.58 22.69 11.31
CA GLU A 419 8.85 22.19 10.82
C GLU A 419 9.96 23.23 11.06
N TYR A 420 10.95 22.92 11.89
CA TYR A 420 12.09 23.81 12.16
C TYR A 420 13.41 23.03 12.16
N HIS A 421 14.51 23.74 11.91
CA HIS A 421 15.85 23.16 11.82
C HIS A 421 16.24 22.51 13.17
N GLY A 422 16.55 21.21 13.16
CA GLY A 422 16.97 20.44 14.34
C GLY A 422 15.98 19.38 14.85
N LYS A 423 14.78 19.26 14.27
CA LYS A 423 13.82 18.18 14.61
C LYS A 423 14.39 16.80 14.27
N ASP A 424 15.08 16.67 13.12
CA ASP A 424 15.75 15.44 12.68
C ASP A 424 16.95 15.04 13.56
N HIS A 425 17.55 15.96 14.32
CA HIS A 425 18.69 15.65 15.19
C HIS A 425 18.28 15.05 16.55
N LYS A 426 17.06 15.29 17.04
CA LYS A 426 16.61 14.71 18.32
C LYS A 426 16.08 13.28 18.18
N ASP A 427 15.44 12.94 17.07
CA ASP A 427 15.01 11.57 16.80
C ASP A 427 16.20 10.66 16.40
N ALA A 428 17.30 11.24 15.88
CA ALA A 428 18.55 10.53 15.63
C ALA A 428 19.46 10.39 16.88
N ALA A 429 19.36 11.29 17.87
CA ALA A 429 20.27 11.28 19.03
C ALA A 429 20.02 10.16 20.05
N GLN A 430 18.95 9.36 19.91
CA GLN A 430 18.73 8.15 20.71
C GLN A 430 19.17 6.84 20.01
N ALA A 431 19.63 6.89 18.76
CA ALA A 431 20.11 5.73 18.02
C ALA A 431 21.56 5.92 17.55
N ARG A 432 22.50 5.58 18.44
CA ARG A 432 23.91 5.16 18.27
C ARG A 432 24.79 5.78 17.16
N GLU A 433 25.96 6.21 17.64
CA GLU A 433 27.23 6.50 16.94
C GLU A 433 27.48 5.62 15.69
N GLY A 434 27.51 6.26 14.52
CA GLY A 434 27.95 5.73 13.22
C GLY A 434 28.30 6.90 12.28
N PRO A 435 29.25 6.74 11.34
CA PRO A 435 29.89 7.87 10.67
C PRO A 435 28.94 8.58 9.70
N SER A 436 29.00 9.91 9.76
CA SER A 436 28.14 10.89 9.10
C SER A 436 28.12 10.74 7.57
N ARG A 437 26.98 10.33 7.01
CA ARG A 437 26.66 10.52 5.60
C ARG A 437 26.07 11.93 5.45
N GLU A 438 26.82 12.83 4.84
CA GLU A 438 26.40 14.21 4.56
C GLU A 438 25.25 14.20 3.53
N THR A 439 24.00 14.18 4.01
CA THR A 439 22.84 14.53 3.18
C THR A 439 22.73 16.05 3.09
N SER A 440 22.72 16.58 1.87
CA SER A 440 22.62 18.00 1.52
C SER A 440 21.58 18.77 2.35
N PRO A 441 21.82 20.06 2.64
CA PRO A 441 20.96 20.86 3.51
C PRO A 441 19.59 21.10 2.87
N ARG A 442 18.53 20.55 3.49
CA ARG A 442 17.13 20.86 3.21
C ARG A 442 16.93 22.36 3.45
N GLU A 443 16.62 23.14 2.41
CA GLU A 443 16.45 24.60 2.52
C GLU A 443 15.41 24.91 3.61
N ALA A 444 15.81 25.68 4.62
CA ALA A 444 14.93 26.02 5.74
C ALA A 444 13.68 26.75 5.24
N PRO A 445 12.48 26.47 5.77
CA PRO A 445 11.29 27.21 5.40
C PRO A 445 11.50 28.69 5.72
N ALA A 446 11.37 29.54 4.70
CA ALA A 446 11.66 30.98 4.76
C ALA A 446 10.78 31.75 5.76
N SER A 447 9.68 31.16 6.23
CA SER A 447 8.68 31.77 7.10
C SER A 447 7.97 30.70 7.93
N GLY A 448 7.63 31.02 9.18
CA GLY A 448 6.85 30.12 10.06
C GLY A 448 5.50 29.72 9.44
N TRP A 449 4.93 30.54 8.56
CA TRP A 449 3.71 30.22 7.81
C TRP A 449 3.86 29.05 6.84
N ALA A 450 5.02 28.91 6.20
CA ALA A 450 5.28 27.79 5.29
C ALA A 450 5.54 26.48 6.05
N ALA A 451 6.05 26.60 7.28
CA ALA A 451 6.37 25.49 8.17
C ALA A 451 5.18 24.95 8.97
N LEU A 452 4.02 25.60 8.92
CA LEU A 452 2.83 25.27 9.71
C LEU A 452 2.08 24.07 9.13
N GLY A 453 1.87 23.05 9.94
CA GLY A 453 0.98 21.92 9.67
C GLY A 453 -0.05 21.72 10.78
N LEU A 454 -1.02 20.86 10.52
CA LEU A 454 -2.04 20.44 11.48
C LEU A 454 -1.93 18.92 11.69
N SER A 455 -1.83 18.51 12.95
CA SER A 455 -1.85 17.10 13.35
C SER A 455 -3.14 16.84 14.11
N TYR A 456 -3.90 15.86 13.64
CA TYR A 456 -5.11 15.39 14.29
C TYR A 456 -4.87 13.99 14.88
N LYS A 457 -5.05 13.86 16.19
CA LYS A 457 -4.89 12.60 16.92
C LYS A 457 -6.15 11.74 16.74
N VAL A 458 -6.13 10.91 15.71
CA VAL A 458 -7.22 9.98 15.39
C VAL A 458 -7.35 8.93 16.50
N GLN A 459 -8.57 8.72 16.98
CA GLN A 459 -8.88 7.65 17.93
C GLN A 459 -9.22 6.35 17.21
N TRP A 460 -8.95 5.22 17.87
CA TRP A 460 -9.40 3.92 17.38
C TRP A 460 -10.94 3.90 17.31
N PRO A 461 -11.56 3.33 16.26
CA PRO A 461 -10.99 2.57 15.13
C PRO A 461 -10.68 3.42 13.89
N LEU A 462 -10.86 4.73 13.93
CA LEU A 462 -10.90 5.58 12.72
C LEU A 462 -9.55 5.74 12.01
N HIS A 463 -8.45 5.40 12.67
CA HIS A 463 -7.10 5.36 12.08
C HIS A 463 -6.96 4.43 10.87
N ILE A 464 -7.89 3.48 10.67
CA ILE A 464 -7.95 2.64 9.46
C ILE A 464 -8.25 3.49 8.22
N LEU A 465 -9.12 4.48 8.37
CA LEU A 465 -9.49 5.41 7.30
C LEU A 465 -8.53 6.60 7.26
N PHE A 466 -8.29 7.23 8.42
CA PHE A 466 -7.38 8.36 8.56
C PHE A 466 -5.95 7.89 8.83
N THR A 467 -5.37 7.27 7.81
CA THR A 467 -3.95 6.88 7.85
C THR A 467 -3.05 8.13 7.88
N PRO A 468 -1.79 8.02 8.35
CA PRO A 468 -0.85 9.14 8.31
C PRO A 468 -0.67 9.74 6.90
N ALA A 469 -0.65 8.89 5.86
CA ALA A 469 -0.57 9.33 4.47
C ALA A 469 -1.80 10.14 4.03
N VAL A 470 -2.99 9.76 4.51
CA VAL A 470 -4.23 10.50 4.26
C VAL A 470 -4.22 11.86 4.96
N LEU A 471 -3.78 11.92 6.22
CA LEU A 471 -3.67 13.17 6.97
C LEU A 471 -2.64 14.13 6.35
N GLU A 472 -1.56 13.60 5.76
CA GLU A 472 -0.59 14.44 5.05
C GLU A 472 -1.19 15.10 3.80
N LYS A 473 -1.97 14.35 3.03
CA LYS A 473 -2.73 14.91 1.90
C LYS A 473 -3.71 16.01 2.35
N TYR A 474 -4.36 15.84 3.49
CA TYR A 474 -5.17 16.90 4.09
C TYR A 474 -4.34 18.12 4.52
N ASN A 475 -3.14 17.90 5.07
CA ASN A 475 -2.21 18.99 5.43
C ASN A 475 -1.81 19.84 4.24
N VAL A 476 -1.58 19.23 3.08
CA VAL A 476 -1.23 19.94 1.84
C VAL A 476 -2.38 20.87 1.43
N VAL A 477 -3.62 20.36 1.45
CA VAL A 477 -4.81 21.17 1.16
C VAL A 477 -4.97 22.28 2.20
N PHE A 478 -4.80 21.96 3.49
CA PHE A 478 -4.88 22.92 4.60
C PHE A 478 -3.89 24.08 4.43
N LYS A 479 -2.61 23.80 4.19
CA LYS A 479 -1.57 24.81 3.98
C LYS A 479 -1.93 25.75 2.81
N TYR A 480 -2.44 25.18 1.71
CA TYR A 480 -2.86 25.95 0.55
C TYR A 480 -4.07 26.86 0.84
N LEU A 481 -5.14 26.31 1.43
CA LEU A 481 -6.34 27.07 1.78
C LEU A 481 -6.04 28.19 2.79
N LEU A 482 -5.18 27.91 3.77
CA LEU A 482 -4.73 28.89 4.76
C LEU A 482 -3.94 30.02 4.10
N SER A 483 -3.08 29.71 3.12
CA SER A 483 -2.33 30.72 2.36
C SER A 483 -3.27 31.68 1.61
N VAL A 484 -4.27 31.15 0.90
CA VAL A 484 -5.29 31.95 0.20
C VAL A 484 -6.07 32.83 1.19
N ARG A 485 -6.50 32.25 2.32
CA ARG A 485 -7.23 32.99 3.36
C ARG A 485 -6.39 34.10 4.00
N ARG A 486 -5.10 33.86 4.22
CA ARG A 486 -4.17 34.84 4.76
C ARG A 486 -3.96 36.02 3.81
N VAL A 487 -3.74 35.76 2.52
CA VAL A 487 -3.65 36.83 1.50
C VAL A 487 -4.93 37.66 1.46
N GLN A 488 -6.09 37.01 1.52
CA GLN A 488 -7.38 37.69 1.55
C GLN A 488 -7.48 38.63 2.75
N ALA A 489 -7.18 38.13 3.95
CA ALA A 489 -7.22 38.93 5.19
C ALA A 489 -6.22 40.10 5.14
N GLU A 490 -5.01 39.88 4.64
CA GLU A 490 -4.00 40.93 4.50
C GLU A 490 -4.43 42.04 3.51
N LEU A 491 -5.05 41.68 2.39
CA LEU A 491 -5.59 42.65 1.42
C LEU A 491 -6.74 43.48 2.03
N GLN A 492 -7.62 42.86 2.82
CA GLN A 492 -8.69 43.53 3.54
C GLN A 492 -8.14 44.47 4.63
N HIS A 493 -7.11 44.03 5.36
CA HIS A 493 -6.42 44.86 6.35
C HIS A 493 -5.77 46.10 5.70
N CYS A 494 -5.10 45.92 4.57
CA CYS A 494 -4.52 47.03 3.80
C CYS A 494 -5.58 48.04 3.36
N TRP A 495 -6.78 47.58 2.97
CA TRP A 495 -7.90 48.48 2.69
C TRP A 495 -8.36 49.26 3.91
N ALA A 496 -8.49 48.60 5.06
CA ALA A 496 -8.88 49.26 6.31
C ALA A 496 -7.88 50.37 6.68
N LEU A 497 -6.58 50.10 6.59
CA LEU A 497 -5.50 51.08 6.83
C LEU A 497 -5.58 52.28 5.87
N GLN A 498 -5.84 52.03 4.59
CA GLN A 498 -6.01 53.09 3.58
C GLN A 498 -7.27 53.93 3.83
N MET A 499 -8.37 53.30 4.23
CA MET A 499 -9.65 53.96 4.48
C MET A 499 -9.60 54.89 5.70
N GLN A 500 -8.87 54.52 6.76
CA GLN A 500 -8.63 55.38 7.92
C GLN A 500 -7.96 56.73 7.54
N ARG A 501 -7.31 56.79 6.38
CA ARG A 501 -6.61 57.97 5.85
C ARG A 501 -7.37 58.71 4.75
N LYS A 502 -8.65 58.39 4.50
CA LYS A 502 -9.48 59.00 3.44
C LYS A 502 -9.57 60.54 3.51
N HIS A 503 -9.27 61.14 4.66
CA HIS A 503 -9.27 62.59 4.86
C HIS A 503 -7.98 63.32 4.39
N LEU A 504 -6.95 62.60 3.95
CA LEU A 504 -5.72 63.18 3.40
C LEU A 504 -5.84 63.41 1.89
N LYS A 505 -5.09 64.38 1.33
CA LYS A 505 -5.11 64.70 -0.11
C LYS A 505 -4.66 63.48 -0.92
N SER A 506 -5.52 63.03 -1.83
CA SER A 506 -5.29 61.86 -2.69
C SER A 506 -4.34 62.20 -3.85
N ASN A 507 -3.30 61.40 -4.04
CA ASN A 507 -2.39 61.52 -5.18
C ASN A 507 -2.78 60.55 -6.32
N GLN A 508 -2.32 60.80 -7.55
CA GLN A 508 -2.54 59.91 -8.71
C GLN A 508 -2.04 58.47 -8.45
N THR A 509 -0.97 58.33 -7.66
CA THR A 509 -0.42 57.04 -7.22
C THR A 509 -1.39 56.22 -6.35
N ASP A 510 -2.26 56.88 -5.57
CA ASP A 510 -3.21 56.20 -4.71
C ASP A 510 -4.35 55.58 -5.53
N ALA A 511 -4.74 56.20 -6.64
CA ALA A 511 -5.68 55.61 -7.60
C ALA A 511 -5.14 54.29 -8.19
N VAL A 512 -3.84 54.24 -8.52
CA VAL A 512 -3.18 53.02 -9.01
C VAL A 512 -3.15 51.93 -7.93
N LYS A 513 -2.79 52.28 -6.68
CA LYS A 513 -2.83 51.36 -5.53
C LYS A 513 -4.23 50.78 -5.32
N TRP A 514 -5.26 51.63 -5.33
CA TRP A 514 -6.66 51.20 -5.12
C TRP A 514 -7.13 50.29 -6.24
N ARG A 515 -6.80 50.61 -7.50
CA ARG A 515 -7.16 49.78 -8.65
C ARG A 515 -6.48 48.41 -8.61
N LEU A 516 -5.16 48.37 -8.33
CA LEU A 516 -4.42 47.12 -8.19
C LEU A 516 -4.99 46.25 -7.06
N ARG A 517 -5.22 46.84 -5.87
CA ARG A 517 -5.83 46.15 -4.74
C ARG A 517 -7.20 45.60 -5.07
N ASN A 518 -8.04 46.36 -5.77
CA ASN A 518 -9.38 45.89 -6.15
C ASN A 518 -9.31 44.66 -7.06
N HIS A 519 -8.39 44.65 -8.03
CA HIS A 519 -8.19 43.50 -8.90
C HIS A 519 -7.60 42.28 -8.16
N MET A 520 -6.61 42.51 -7.28
CA MET A 520 -6.03 41.46 -6.44
C MET A 520 -7.08 40.84 -5.51
N ALA A 521 -7.86 41.66 -4.81
CA ALA A 521 -8.94 41.21 -3.94
C ALA A 521 -10.02 40.48 -4.74
N PHE A 522 -10.47 41.01 -5.87
CA PHE A 522 -11.44 40.34 -6.74
C PHE A 522 -10.96 38.94 -7.16
N LEU A 523 -9.70 38.81 -7.58
CA LEU A 523 -9.15 37.52 -8.00
C LEU A 523 -9.09 36.52 -6.83
N VAL A 524 -8.58 36.95 -5.67
CA VAL A 524 -8.42 36.11 -4.48
C VAL A 524 -9.78 35.73 -3.88
N ASP A 525 -10.74 36.66 -3.81
CA ASP A 525 -12.09 36.40 -3.31
C ASP A 525 -12.84 35.40 -4.20
N ASN A 526 -12.74 35.52 -5.54
CA ASN A 526 -13.36 34.55 -6.45
C ASN A 526 -12.67 33.19 -6.41
N LEU A 527 -11.34 33.14 -6.27
CA LEU A 527 -10.60 31.91 -6.08
C LEU A 527 -11.04 31.20 -4.79
N GLN A 528 -11.10 31.94 -3.68
CA GLN A 528 -11.53 31.43 -2.39
C GLN A 528 -12.98 30.91 -2.45
N TYR A 529 -13.88 31.64 -3.12
CA TYR A 529 -15.26 31.22 -3.30
C TYR A 529 -15.36 29.92 -4.09
N TYR A 530 -14.63 29.81 -5.20
CA TYR A 530 -14.59 28.58 -6.02
C TYR A 530 -14.12 27.38 -5.19
N LEU A 531 -13.02 27.54 -4.46
CA LEU A 531 -12.47 26.48 -3.61
C LEU A 531 -13.46 26.05 -2.53
N GLN A 532 -14.15 26.98 -1.87
CA GLN A 532 -15.09 26.65 -0.80
C GLN A 532 -16.42 26.07 -1.30
N VAL A 533 -17.03 26.67 -2.31
CA VAL A 533 -18.41 26.33 -2.70
C VAL A 533 -18.44 25.25 -3.77
N ASP A 534 -17.70 25.42 -4.87
CA ASP A 534 -17.79 24.47 -5.99
C ASP A 534 -16.98 23.20 -5.75
N VAL A 535 -15.87 23.31 -5.03
CA VAL A 535 -14.98 22.17 -4.76
C VAL A 535 -15.31 21.55 -3.41
N LEU A 536 -15.02 22.26 -2.31
CA LEU A 536 -15.10 21.68 -0.96
C LEU A 536 -16.50 21.23 -0.57
N GLU A 537 -17.51 22.11 -0.67
CA GLU A 537 -18.88 21.77 -0.23
C GLU A 537 -19.54 20.72 -1.15
N SER A 538 -19.33 20.84 -2.46
CA SER A 538 -19.84 19.89 -3.45
C SER A 538 -19.27 18.48 -3.24
N GLN A 539 -17.94 18.37 -3.17
CA GLN A 539 -17.27 17.08 -2.99
C GLN A 539 -17.58 16.47 -1.61
N PHE A 540 -17.66 17.29 -0.55
CA PHE A 540 -18.00 16.80 0.78
C PHE A 540 -19.45 16.29 0.86
N SER A 541 -20.38 16.97 0.19
CA SER A 541 -21.78 16.52 0.09
C SER A 541 -21.91 15.18 -0.64
N GLN A 542 -21.14 14.98 -1.72
CA GLN A 542 -21.07 13.70 -2.44
C GLN A 542 -20.53 12.57 -1.55
N LEU A 543 -19.44 12.84 -0.81
CA LEU A 543 -18.88 11.88 0.15
C LEU A 543 -19.91 11.48 1.21
N LEU A 544 -20.57 12.46 1.83
CA LEU A 544 -21.58 12.20 2.86
C LEU A 544 -22.76 11.37 2.30
N HIS A 545 -23.19 11.64 1.08
CA HIS A 545 -24.24 10.86 0.42
C HIS A 545 -23.82 9.41 0.17
N GLN A 546 -22.58 9.18 -0.29
CA GLN A 546 -22.04 7.83 -0.53
C GLN A 546 -21.87 7.02 0.75
N ILE A 547 -21.38 7.65 1.83
CA ILE A 547 -21.23 7.02 3.16
C ILE A 547 -22.59 6.60 3.71
N ASN A 548 -23.61 7.45 3.59
CA ASN A 548 -24.96 7.16 4.09
C ASN A 548 -25.71 6.11 3.24
N SER A 549 -25.34 5.96 1.96
CA SER A 549 -26.02 5.05 1.03
C SER A 549 -25.44 3.64 1.02
N THR A 550 -24.29 3.41 1.67
CA THR A 550 -23.54 2.16 1.61
C THR A 550 -23.39 1.53 2.99
N ARG A 551 -23.36 0.19 3.06
CA ARG A 551 -23.11 -0.60 4.29
C ARG A 551 -21.82 -1.43 4.21
N ASP A 552 -20.94 -1.06 3.29
CA ASP A 552 -19.63 -1.68 3.08
C ASP A 552 -18.54 -0.65 3.45
N PHE A 553 -17.66 -1.02 4.38
CA PHE A 553 -16.56 -0.19 4.80
C PHE A 553 -15.55 0.09 3.67
N GLU A 554 -15.31 -0.87 2.78
CA GLU A 554 -14.36 -0.70 1.67
C GLU A 554 -14.86 0.36 0.69
N SER A 555 -16.16 0.39 0.43
CA SER A 555 -16.81 1.44 -0.36
C SER A 555 -16.67 2.83 0.29
N ILE A 556 -16.72 2.93 1.62
CA ILE A 556 -16.45 4.19 2.33
C ILE A 556 -15.01 4.63 2.12
N ARG A 557 -14.05 3.70 2.28
CA ARG A 557 -12.63 3.96 2.07
C ARG A 557 -12.37 4.46 0.64
N LEU A 558 -12.90 3.77 -0.36
CA LEU A 558 -12.78 4.16 -1.77
C LEU A 558 -13.44 5.51 -2.06
N ALA A 559 -14.64 5.76 -1.51
CA ALA A 559 -15.32 7.04 -1.63
C ALA A 559 -14.48 8.19 -1.03
N HIS A 560 -13.86 7.95 0.12
CA HIS A 560 -12.98 8.90 0.79
C HIS A 560 -11.69 9.16 0.00
N ASP A 561 -11.04 8.11 -0.53
CA ASP A 561 -9.84 8.24 -1.36
C ASP A 561 -10.14 9.00 -2.66
N HIS A 562 -11.31 8.74 -3.27
CA HIS A 562 -11.80 9.48 -4.43
C HIS A 562 -12.09 10.95 -4.08
N PHE A 563 -12.75 11.21 -2.95
CA PHE A 563 -13.00 12.56 -2.44
C PHE A 563 -11.70 13.36 -2.31
N LEU A 564 -10.68 12.80 -1.65
CA LEU A 564 -9.42 13.49 -1.40
C LEU A 564 -8.61 13.70 -2.69
N SER A 565 -8.64 12.71 -3.60
CA SER A 565 -7.99 12.82 -4.91
C SER A 565 -8.63 13.91 -5.76
N ASN A 566 -9.98 13.95 -5.80
CA ASN A 566 -10.71 15.01 -6.50
C ASN A 566 -10.47 16.37 -5.86
N LEU A 567 -10.40 16.44 -4.52
CA LEU A 567 -10.13 17.68 -3.81
C LEU A 567 -8.76 18.27 -4.20
N LEU A 568 -7.72 17.44 -4.25
CA LEU A 568 -6.38 17.86 -4.68
C LEU A 568 -6.35 18.29 -6.16
N ALA A 569 -7.05 17.54 -7.03
CA ALA A 569 -7.12 17.84 -8.46
C ALA A 569 -7.90 19.15 -8.75
N GLN A 570 -9.09 19.29 -8.17
CA GLN A 570 -9.99 20.44 -8.37
C GLN A 570 -9.49 21.70 -7.65
N SER A 571 -8.69 21.57 -6.60
CA SER A 571 -7.98 22.71 -5.98
C SER A 571 -6.78 23.18 -6.81
N PHE A 572 -6.51 22.54 -7.96
CA PHE A 572 -5.41 22.80 -8.88
C PHE A 572 -4.00 22.58 -8.31
N ILE A 573 -3.89 21.88 -7.17
CA ILE A 573 -2.61 21.59 -6.51
C ILE A 573 -1.78 20.62 -7.38
N LEU A 574 -2.43 19.67 -8.04
CA LEU A 574 -1.77 18.70 -8.93
C LEU A 574 -1.34 19.32 -10.27
N LEU A 575 -1.96 20.43 -10.70
CA LEU A 575 -1.65 21.08 -11.97
C LEU A 575 -0.52 22.10 -11.81
N LYS A 576 0.74 21.63 -11.85
CA LYS A 576 1.96 22.44 -11.63
C LYS A 576 1.95 23.83 -12.29
N PRO A 577 1.56 24.02 -13.58
CA PRO A 577 1.55 25.35 -14.19
C PRO A 577 0.53 26.31 -13.56
N VAL A 578 -0.66 25.81 -13.21
CA VAL A 578 -1.72 26.60 -12.57
C VAL A 578 -1.35 26.88 -11.13
N PHE A 579 -0.87 25.87 -10.40
CA PHE A 579 -0.46 26.01 -8.99
C PHE A 579 0.68 27.02 -8.83
N HIS A 580 1.74 26.91 -9.63
CA HIS A 580 2.81 27.90 -9.66
C HIS A 580 2.26 29.28 -10.03
N CYS A 581 1.32 29.34 -10.97
CA CYS A 581 0.74 30.61 -11.37
C CYS A 581 -0.01 31.31 -10.23
N LEU A 582 -0.80 30.55 -9.47
CA LEU A 582 -1.57 31.01 -8.33
C LEU A 582 -0.68 31.40 -7.15
N ASN A 583 0.35 30.61 -6.82
CA ASN A 583 1.28 30.97 -5.74
C ASN A 583 2.03 32.26 -6.02
N GLU A 584 2.52 32.47 -7.25
CA GLU A 584 3.13 33.74 -7.67
C GLU A 584 2.15 34.92 -7.54
N ILE A 585 0.86 34.71 -7.82
CA ILE A 585 -0.18 35.74 -7.59
C ILE A 585 -0.30 36.06 -6.10
N LEU A 586 -0.35 35.04 -5.25
CA LEU A 586 -0.43 35.19 -3.80
C LEU A 586 0.80 35.93 -3.24
N ASP A 587 2.00 35.62 -3.73
CA ASP A 587 3.25 36.28 -3.35
C ASP A 587 3.33 37.74 -3.81
N LEU A 588 2.83 38.05 -5.01
CA LEU A 588 2.68 39.42 -5.48
C LEU A 588 1.67 40.21 -4.63
N CYS A 589 0.57 39.58 -4.21
CA CYS A 589 -0.39 40.18 -3.28
C CYS A 589 0.24 40.45 -1.91
N HIS A 590 1.03 39.52 -1.36
CA HIS A 590 1.77 39.72 -0.12
C HIS A 590 2.78 40.87 -0.23
N SER A 591 3.54 40.91 -1.32
CA SER A 591 4.51 41.98 -1.59
C SER A 591 3.83 43.35 -1.68
N PHE A 592 2.65 43.41 -2.31
CA PHE A 592 1.82 44.60 -2.33
C PHE A 592 1.33 45.00 -0.93
N CYS A 593 0.81 44.05 -0.13
CA CYS A 593 0.38 44.30 1.24
C CYS A 593 1.52 44.83 2.12
N SER A 594 2.72 44.27 1.98
CA SER A 594 3.92 44.73 2.67
C SER A 594 4.30 46.16 2.28
N LEU A 595 4.32 46.47 0.98
CA LEU A 595 4.61 47.81 0.46
C LEU A 595 3.63 48.86 1.00
N VAL A 596 2.32 48.54 0.99
CA VAL A 596 1.27 49.44 1.49
C VAL A 596 1.35 49.61 3.00
N SER A 597 1.66 48.56 3.74
CA SER A 597 1.77 48.60 5.21
C SER A 597 2.99 49.39 5.68
N GLN A 598 4.11 49.30 4.96
CA GLN A 598 5.34 50.04 5.27
C GLN A 598 5.22 51.53 4.87
N ASN A 599 4.53 51.83 3.77
CA ASN A 599 4.39 53.19 3.23
C ASN A 599 2.93 53.65 3.26
N LEU A 600 2.47 54.05 4.44
CA LEU A 600 1.11 54.58 4.61
C LEU A 600 0.93 56.00 4.02
N GLY A 601 2.01 56.68 3.62
CA GLY A 601 2.03 58.03 3.02
C GLY A 601 2.20 58.03 1.48
N PRO A 602 2.51 59.20 0.88
CA PRO A 602 2.93 59.28 -0.52
C PRO A 602 4.13 58.35 -0.75
N LEU A 603 4.13 57.59 -1.84
CA LEU A 603 5.27 56.71 -2.13
C LEU A 603 6.46 57.55 -2.55
N ASP A 604 7.63 57.27 -1.95
CA ASP A 604 8.91 57.72 -2.47
C ASP A 604 9.13 57.14 -3.87
N GLU A 605 10.07 57.72 -4.64
CA GLU A 605 10.40 57.30 -6.01
C GLU A 605 10.73 55.79 -6.11
N ARG A 606 11.35 55.22 -5.06
CA ARG A 606 11.60 53.78 -4.92
C ARG A 606 10.31 52.97 -4.72
N GLY A 607 9.38 53.46 -3.90
CA GLY A 607 8.08 52.83 -3.68
C GLY A 607 7.21 52.86 -4.93
N ALA A 608 7.27 53.94 -5.70
CA ALA A 608 6.58 54.05 -7.00
C ALA A 608 7.16 53.06 -8.04
N ALA A 609 8.48 52.90 -8.09
CA ALA A 609 9.13 51.90 -8.94
C ALA A 609 8.72 50.46 -8.55
N GLN A 610 8.70 50.14 -7.26
CA GLN A 610 8.22 48.85 -6.75
C GLN A 610 6.75 48.61 -7.08
N LEU A 611 5.89 49.62 -6.94
CA LEU A 611 4.49 49.54 -7.34
C LEU A 611 4.35 49.25 -8.84
N SER A 612 5.16 49.88 -9.70
CA SER A 612 5.15 49.59 -11.14
C SER A 612 5.54 48.15 -11.46
N ILE A 613 6.54 47.59 -10.76
CA ILE A 613 6.94 46.19 -10.91
C ILE A 613 5.80 45.26 -10.49
N LEU A 614 5.14 45.52 -9.37
CA LEU A 614 4.01 44.73 -8.88
C LEU A 614 2.81 44.77 -9.85
N VAL A 615 2.49 45.94 -10.40
CA VAL A 615 1.42 46.09 -11.41
C VAL A 615 1.73 45.24 -12.65
N LYS A 616 2.95 45.33 -13.19
CA LYS A 616 3.36 44.57 -14.37
C LYS A 616 3.39 43.06 -14.08
N GLY A 617 3.93 42.67 -12.92
CA GLY A 617 3.99 41.28 -12.48
C GLY A 617 2.59 40.67 -12.35
N PHE A 618 1.69 41.35 -11.63
CA PHE A 618 0.31 40.89 -11.44
C PHE A 618 -0.45 40.81 -12.77
N SER A 619 -0.30 41.81 -13.64
CA SER A 619 -0.93 41.78 -14.96
C SER A 619 -0.42 40.62 -15.82
N ARG A 620 0.89 40.37 -15.82
CA ARG A 620 1.49 39.24 -16.57
C ARG A 620 0.93 37.91 -16.06
N GLN A 621 0.85 37.76 -14.74
CA GLN A 621 0.43 36.52 -14.11
C GLN A 621 -1.06 36.27 -14.22
N SER A 622 -1.88 37.30 -14.07
CA SER A 622 -3.33 37.23 -14.33
C SER A 622 -3.61 36.87 -15.81
N SER A 623 -2.90 37.48 -16.76
CA SER A 623 -3.00 37.12 -18.18
C SER A 623 -2.54 35.69 -18.46
N LEU A 624 -1.47 35.22 -17.81
CA LEU A 624 -0.99 33.84 -17.93
C LEU A 624 -2.06 32.86 -17.42
N LEU A 625 -2.59 33.09 -16.21
CA LEU A 625 -3.65 32.28 -15.63
C LEU A 625 -4.85 32.20 -16.57
N PHE A 626 -5.32 33.34 -17.08
CA PHE A 626 -6.46 33.40 -17.99
C PHE A 626 -6.20 32.66 -19.32
N LYS A 627 -4.99 32.77 -19.88
CA LYS A 627 -4.60 32.03 -21.09
C LYS A 627 -4.57 30.52 -20.84
N ILE A 628 -4.04 30.07 -19.70
CA ILE A 628 -4.03 28.66 -19.32
C ILE A 628 -5.47 28.16 -19.17
N LEU A 629 -6.30 28.87 -18.40
CA LEU A 629 -7.70 28.51 -18.19
C LEU A 629 -8.51 28.47 -19.50
N SER A 630 -8.29 29.44 -20.39
CA SER A 630 -8.97 29.51 -21.70
C SER A 630 -8.49 28.43 -22.68
N SER A 631 -7.19 28.11 -22.67
CA SER A 631 -6.62 27.02 -23.47
C SER A 631 -7.21 25.67 -23.05
N VAL A 632 -7.37 25.45 -21.74
CA VAL A 632 -7.94 24.20 -21.21
C VAL A 632 -9.45 24.11 -21.48
N ARG A 633 -10.19 25.23 -21.41
CA ARG A 633 -11.61 25.27 -21.81
C ARG A 633 -11.82 24.81 -23.26
N ASN A 634 -10.94 25.20 -24.18
CA ASN A 634 -11.08 24.86 -25.60
C ASN A 634 -10.85 23.37 -25.89
N HIS A 635 -10.20 22.63 -24.99
CA HIS A 635 -9.89 21.21 -25.19
C HIS A 635 -10.89 20.26 -24.50
N GLN A 636 -11.94 20.74 -23.82
CA GLN A 636 -12.93 19.91 -23.08
C GLN A 636 -12.36 18.94 -22.03
N ILE A 637 -11.08 19.06 -21.65
CA ILE A 637 -10.42 18.06 -20.80
C ILE A 637 -10.89 18.11 -19.34
N ASN A 638 -11.28 19.28 -18.81
CA ASN A 638 -11.67 19.43 -17.40
C ASN A 638 -12.83 20.44 -17.21
N SER A 639 -14.00 19.95 -16.80
CA SER A 639 -15.18 20.79 -16.47
C SER A 639 -14.90 21.79 -15.34
N ASP A 640 -14.05 21.40 -14.39
CA ASP A 640 -13.79 22.17 -13.16
C ASP A 640 -12.96 23.44 -13.42
N LEU A 641 -12.02 23.38 -14.36
CA LEU A 641 -11.24 24.56 -14.81
C LEU A 641 -12.12 25.56 -15.58
N ALA A 642 -13.10 25.06 -16.33
CA ALA A 642 -14.06 25.91 -17.02
C ALA A 642 -14.98 26.65 -16.03
N GLN A 643 -15.32 26.01 -14.90
CA GLN A 643 -16.11 26.61 -13.83
C GLN A 643 -15.36 27.74 -13.12
N LEU A 644 -14.08 27.57 -12.79
CA LEU A 644 -13.25 28.65 -12.24
C LEU A 644 -13.17 29.82 -13.26
N LEU A 645 -12.92 29.53 -14.53
CA LEU A 645 -12.86 30.55 -15.58
C LEU A 645 -14.17 31.32 -15.71
N LEU A 646 -15.32 30.63 -15.65
CA LEU A 646 -16.64 31.26 -15.70
C LEU A 646 -16.86 32.22 -14.54
N ARG A 647 -16.35 31.90 -13.35
CA ARG A 647 -16.45 32.79 -12.18
C ARG A 647 -15.53 34.00 -12.29
N LEU A 648 -14.28 33.77 -12.71
CA LEU A 648 -13.31 34.84 -12.90
C LEU A 648 -13.73 35.83 -14.00
N ASP A 649 -14.48 35.37 -15.01
CA ASP A 649 -14.90 36.18 -16.14
C ASP A 649 -16.41 36.16 -16.39
N TYR A 650 -17.22 36.12 -15.32
CA TYR A 650 -18.67 36.13 -15.43
C TYR A 650 -19.19 37.38 -16.18
N ASN A 651 -18.55 38.52 -15.93
CA ASN A 651 -18.87 39.80 -16.57
C ASN A 651 -18.22 39.99 -17.96
N LYS A 652 -17.52 38.98 -18.50
CA LYS A 652 -16.73 39.03 -19.75
C LYS A 652 -15.68 40.15 -19.81
N TYR A 653 -15.30 40.72 -18.67
CA TYR A 653 -14.35 41.82 -18.59
C TYR A 653 -12.97 41.43 -19.11
N TYR A 654 -12.49 40.23 -18.77
CA TYR A 654 -11.20 39.72 -19.22
C TYR A 654 -11.25 39.26 -20.68
N THR A 655 -12.37 38.65 -21.12
CA THR A 655 -12.59 38.31 -22.52
C THR A 655 -12.63 39.55 -23.42
N GLN A 656 -13.31 40.62 -22.98
CA GLN A 656 -13.42 41.88 -23.74
C GLN A 656 -12.09 42.65 -23.79
N ALA A 657 -11.24 42.51 -22.77
CA ALA A 657 -9.93 43.15 -22.71
C ALA A 657 -8.79 42.30 -23.31
N GLY A 658 -9.11 41.28 -24.12
CA GLY A 658 -8.12 40.44 -24.83
C GLY A 658 -7.23 39.60 -23.90
N GLY A 659 -7.72 39.25 -22.71
CA GLY A 659 -6.93 38.56 -21.68
C GLY A 659 -5.90 39.45 -20.99
N THR A 660 -5.97 40.78 -21.17
CA THR A 660 -5.13 41.75 -20.46
C THR A 660 -5.99 42.64 -19.59
N LEU A 661 -5.52 42.97 -18.39
CA LEU A 661 -6.18 43.99 -17.55
C LEU A 661 -6.08 45.31 -18.31
N GLY A 662 -7.22 45.87 -18.73
CA GLY A 662 -7.27 47.07 -19.57
C GLY A 662 -6.33 48.16 -19.05
N SER A 663 -5.40 48.58 -19.91
CA SER A 663 -4.39 49.65 -19.75
C SER A 663 -4.32 50.28 -18.35
N PHE A 664 -3.26 49.96 -17.60
CA PHE A 664 -2.81 50.77 -16.47
C PHE A 664 -2.22 52.07 -17.05
N GLY A 665 -3.08 53.03 -17.40
CA GLY A 665 -2.63 54.39 -17.70
C GLY A 665 -1.99 54.95 -16.44
N MET A 666 -0.66 55.09 -16.45
CA MET A 666 0.07 55.90 -15.48
C MET A 666 -0.29 57.37 -15.68
#